data_AF-A0A3D2K125-F1
#
_entry.id   AF-A0A3D2K125-F1
#
_cell.length_a   1.000
_cell.length_b   1.000
_cell.length_c   1.000
_cell.angle_alpha   90.00
_cell.angle_beta   90.00
_cell.angle_gamma   90.00
#
_symmetry.space_group_name_H-M   'P 1'
#
loop_
_entity.id
_entity.type
_entity.pdbx_description
1 polymer ?
#
loop_
_entity_poly.entity_id
_entity_poly.type
_entity_poly.pdbx_seq_one_letter_code
_entity_poly.pdbx_strand_id
1 'polypeptide(L)'
;MHISFTITLLMSALILGGLAVVHTGEKYRDKIFGAPAIQIGEKLFDTHLLDKTRQINMANTNGVDVRIVQTGHFWSTTEPWNDRADPMYVKAIFQFTSSLIVKDVIDRDNVELDDFTLEEGSIRITMSDNDGRKLCDYNIGRTTAWKIPSDDGKIMQQTIFIRLADKEKKNKIYICTSNATAAIHSLFSSNFERFRDHHPLHFSPKFLDKLSIQNEESEIVISRPNLNAGWMITKPDELQIDTKATKQLFIDLAQLNALKVEDRSSVTLPTAAAGDSQAQEIAIHFADQAEDITMRIYPPAKEDSKIALVTVSDRPDTVFHLPLTKSAAIPGTPSLALLQLGVNDLRSKNMVSLDGKQLKTIIIRSDGLQDILLQRETQSAWKVRNLDGWRPANTDTLIRLITAATQDKIVNFTTDAATDLSPYGLDQPLLLLRFKSFNGQTITIAIGRGAQKQEDQNRKLYARILDRPNIWEISNETLGKIALHPWQWRTSHAWHIPDVDIKKIIIHRKKEPVVELTYNSFSDAWTSKTGGQESSTRLNTDRAKLFLKQLTSLQASRWIGPMHRGAMKAIESPDTVIKVHVQEFNDDGTAHATVVKTLKISHTSGRLINFAKIDSSPVGRDRDHEASYFILSPEVITKLNVNLFE
;
A
#
# COMPACT_ATOMS: atom_id res chain seq x y z
N MET A 1 -2.86 47.60 90.43
CA MET A 1 -2.87 46.14 90.17
C MET A 1 -3.77 45.72 88.99
N HIS A 2 -4.63 46.58 88.43
CA HIS A 2 -5.54 46.17 87.34
C HIS A 2 -4.98 46.30 85.91
N ILE A 3 -4.13 47.30 85.61
CA ILE A 3 -3.63 47.54 84.24
C ILE A 3 -2.67 46.43 83.77
N SER A 4 -1.75 45.98 84.64
CA SER A 4 -0.83 44.88 84.30
C SER A 4 -1.58 43.59 84.00
N PHE A 5 -2.63 43.25 84.78
CA PHE A 5 -3.44 42.06 84.54
C PHE A 5 -4.17 42.11 83.19
N THR A 6 -4.73 43.26 82.82
CA THR A 6 -5.42 43.43 81.53
C THR A 6 -4.46 43.34 80.34
N ILE A 7 -3.25 43.89 80.45
CA ILE A 7 -2.23 43.80 79.40
C ILE A 7 -1.73 42.36 79.27
N THR A 8 -1.52 41.65 80.40
CA THR A 8 -1.14 40.23 80.36
C THR A 8 -2.24 39.39 79.73
N LEU A 9 -3.52 39.63 80.07
CA LEU A 9 -4.65 38.93 79.47
C LEU A 9 -4.78 39.18 77.96
N LEU A 10 -4.54 40.42 77.51
CA LEU A 10 -4.55 40.78 76.09
C LEU A 10 -3.42 40.07 75.33
N MET A 11 -2.21 40.06 75.90
CA MET A 11 -1.07 39.34 75.32
C MET A 11 -1.32 37.83 75.30
N SER A 12 -1.88 37.26 76.37
CA SER A 12 -2.27 35.84 76.40
C SER A 12 -3.35 35.52 75.36
N ALA A 13 -4.34 36.39 75.17
CA ALA A 13 -5.38 36.22 74.15
C ALA A 13 -4.81 36.33 72.72
N LEU A 14 -3.88 37.25 72.47
CA LEU A 14 -3.17 37.36 71.19
C LEU A 14 -2.28 36.13 70.92
N ILE A 15 -1.57 35.65 71.92
CA ILE A 15 -0.73 34.45 71.82
C ILE A 15 -1.58 33.19 71.60
N LEU A 16 -2.68 33.04 72.34
CA LEU A 16 -3.63 31.93 72.18
C LEU A 16 -4.36 32.00 70.83
N GLY A 17 -4.72 33.20 70.36
CA GLY A 17 -5.26 33.42 69.01
C GLY A 17 -4.26 33.06 67.92
N GLY A 18 -2.99 33.45 68.06
CA GLY A 18 -1.90 33.07 67.16
C GLY A 18 -1.65 31.56 67.15
N LEU A 19 -1.62 30.92 68.32
CA LEU A 19 -1.47 29.48 68.47
C LEU A 19 -2.65 28.70 67.88
N ALA A 20 -3.88 29.19 68.09
CA ALA A 20 -5.09 28.59 67.50
C ALA A 20 -5.03 28.63 65.97
N VAL A 21 -4.57 29.74 65.39
CA VAL A 21 -4.35 29.85 63.94
C VAL A 21 -3.26 28.90 63.44
N VAL A 22 -2.14 28.76 64.18
CA VAL A 22 -1.06 27.83 63.82
C VAL A 22 -1.49 26.36 63.89
N HIS A 23 -2.40 26.01 64.79
CA HIS A 23 -2.94 24.64 64.94
C HIS A 23 -4.13 24.30 64.05
N THR A 24 -4.66 25.27 63.28
CA THR A 24 -5.70 24.98 62.29
C THR A 24 -5.10 24.32 61.04
N GLY A 25 -5.85 23.40 60.41
CA GLY A 25 -5.39 22.71 59.20
C GLY A 25 -5.09 23.68 58.06
N GLU A 26 -4.19 23.29 57.15
CA GLU A 26 -3.67 24.12 56.03
C GLU A 26 -4.79 24.88 55.30
N LYS A 27 -5.89 24.19 54.99
CA LYS A 27 -7.07 24.77 54.32
C LYS A 27 -7.71 25.96 55.05
N TYR A 28 -7.65 26.01 56.38
CA TYR A 28 -8.19 27.14 57.15
C TYR A 28 -7.21 28.31 57.18
N ARG A 29 -5.90 28.03 57.19
CA ARG A 29 -4.84 29.03 57.12
C ARG A 29 -4.80 29.67 55.74
N ASP A 30 -4.95 28.88 54.68
CA ASP A 30 -5.03 29.35 53.29
C ASP A 30 -6.23 30.28 53.06
N LYS A 31 -7.34 30.03 53.76
CA LYS A 31 -8.54 30.88 53.69
C LYS A 31 -8.37 32.23 54.42
N ILE A 32 -7.47 32.31 55.41
CA ILE A 32 -7.22 33.51 56.23
C ILE A 32 -6.08 34.35 55.65
N PHE A 33 -4.99 33.72 55.19
CA PHE A 33 -3.77 34.40 54.74
C PHE A 33 -3.55 34.34 53.21
N GLY A 34 -4.41 33.62 52.48
CA GLY A 34 -4.18 33.26 51.09
C GLY A 34 -3.29 32.02 50.99
N ALA A 35 -3.60 31.14 50.03
CA ALA A 35 -2.75 29.97 49.79
C ALA A 35 -1.37 30.41 49.25
N PRO A 36 -0.27 29.76 49.66
CA PRO A 36 1.04 30.06 49.12
C PRO A 36 1.06 29.87 47.60
N ALA A 37 1.84 30.72 46.92
CA ALA A 37 2.03 30.61 45.48
C ALA A 37 2.70 29.26 45.14
N ILE A 38 2.28 28.67 44.02
CA ILE A 38 2.96 27.51 43.43
C ILE A 38 4.38 27.94 43.07
N GLN A 39 5.37 27.11 43.38
CA GLN A 39 6.77 27.52 43.28
C GLN A 39 7.22 27.58 41.81
N ILE A 40 8.20 28.45 41.56
CA ILE A 40 8.85 28.54 40.25
C ILE A 40 9.50 27.18 39.93
N GLY A 41 9.22 26.66 38.73
CA GLY A 41 9.68 25.35 38.26
C GLY A 41 8.67 24.22 38.46
N GLU A 42 7.62 24.42 39.26
CA GLU A 42 6.58 23.40 39.48
C GLU A 42 5.49 23.44 38.39
N LYS A 43 4.80 22.30 38.21
CA LYS A 43 3.61 22.24 37.37
C LYS A 43 2.47 23.01 38.03
N LEU A 44 1.72 23.77 37.23
CA LEU A 44 0.57 24.52 37.72
C LEU A 44 -0.59 23.60 38.13
N PHE A 45 -0.73 22.44 37.48
CA PHE A 45 -1.76 21.45 37.76
C PHE A 45 -1.17 20.05 37.93
N ASP A 46 -1.75 19.27 38.84
CA ASP A 46 -1.42 17.86 39.01
C ASP A 46 -2.00 17.03 37.86
N THR A 47 -1.12 16.41 37.08
CA THR A 47 -1.51 15.61 35.91
C THR A 47 -2.32 14.37 36.27
N HIS A 48 -2.11 13.78 37.44
CA HIS A 48 -2.88 12.61 37.88
C HIS A 48 -4.35 12.95 38.18
N LEU A 49 -4.63 14.21 38.54
CA LEU A 49 -6.00 14.67 38.72
C LEU A 49 -6.69 14.90 37.37
N LEU A 50 -5.97 15.43 36.37
CA LEU A 50 -6.53 15.72 35.05
C LEU A 50 -7.05 14.46 34.32
N ASP A 51 -6.47 13.28 34.57
CA ASP A 51 -6.94 12.00 34.00
C ASP A 51 -8.39 11.64 34.42
N LYS A 52 -8.86 12.23 35.52
CA LYS A 52 -10.23 12.05 36.02
C LYS A 52 -11.25 12.97 35.34
N THR A 53 -10.81 13.85 34.45
CA THR A 53 -11.69 14.80 33.76
C THR A 53 -12.73 14.07 32.93
N ARG A 54 -13.99 14.42 33.12
CA ARG A 54 -15.15 13.95 32.35
C ARG A 54 -15.90 15.09 31.67
N GLN A 55 -15.68 16.33 32.10
CA GLN A 55 -16.30 17.51 31.52
C GLN A 55 -15.26 18.64 31.39
N ILE A 56 -15.31 19.34 30.26
CA ILE A 56 -14.53 20.55 29.98
C ILE A 56 -15.51 21.66 29.61
N ASN A 57 -15.49 22.76 30.35
CA ASN A 57 -16.21 23.99 30.01
C ASN A 57 -15.21 25.04 29.56
N MET A 58 -15.50 25.67 28.44
CA MET A 58 -14.73 26.78 27.89
C MET A 58 -15.65 27.98 27.76
N ALA A 59 -15.22 29.13 28.27
CA ALA A 59 -15.98 30.36 28.17
C ALA A 59 -15.07 31.47 27.62
N ASN A 60 -15.60 32.28 26.71
CA ASN A 60 -14.98 33.57 26.37
C ASN A 60 -15.76 34.73 27.01
N THR A 61 -15.18 35.92 26.98
CA THR A 61 -15.78 37.13 27.53
C THR A 61 -17.05 37.59 26.82
N ASN A 62 -17.31 37.04 25.63
CA ASN A 62 -18.49 37.33 24.83
C ASN A 62 -19.69 36.42 25.19
N GLY A 63 -19.54 35.57 26.22
CA GLY A 63 -20.60 34.69 26.71
C GLY A 63 -20.82 33.43 25.86
N VAL A 64 -19.87 33.10 24.98
CA VAL A 64 -19.89 31.82 24.26
C VAL A 64 -19.31 30.74 25.18
N ASP A 65 -20.20 29.90 25.69
CA ASP A 65 -19.87 28.76 26.54
C ASP A 65 -19.93 27.47 25.72
N VAL A 66 -18.80 26.77 25.62
CA VAL A 66 -18.73 25.43 25.05
C VAL A 66 -18.54 24.39 26.14
N ARG A 67 -19.46 23.43 26.18
CA ARG A 67 -19.43 22.30 27.11
C ARG A 67 -19.11 21.02 26.37
N ILE A 68 -18.02 20.37 26.73
CA ILE A 68 -17.61 19.07 26.20
C ILE A 68 -17.68 18.03 27.32
N VAL A 69 -18.36 16.92 27.07
CA VAL A 69 -18.56 15.82 28.03
C VAL A 69 -18.07 14.51 27.42
N GLN A 70 -17.41 13.68 28.24
CA GLN A 70 -17.01 12.34 27.85
C GLN A 70 -18.19 11.39 27.93
N THR A 71 -18.66 10.89 26.78
CA THR A 71 -19.73 9.90 26.68
C THR A 71 -19.14 8.58 26.21
N GLY A 72 -19.03 7.61 27.13
CA GLY A 72 -18.33 6.35 26.85
C GLY A 72 -16.84 6.58 26.53
N HIS A 73 -16.42 6.23 25.32
CA HIS A 73 -15.04 6.41 24.86
C HIS A 73 -14.80 7.68 24.04
N PHE A 74 -15.84 8.47 23.79
CA PHE A 74 -15.77 9.66 22.92
C PHE A 74 -16.07 10.94 23.70
N TRP A 75 -15.64 12.07 23.15
CA TRP A 75 -16.00 13.39 23.65
C TRP A 75 -17.08 13.98 22.74
N SER A 76 -18.10 14.56 23.36
CA SER A 76 -19.22 15.21 22.67
C SER A 76 -19.38 16.64 23.17
N THR A 77 -19.66 17.57 22.27
CA THR A 77 -20.15 18.89 22.65
C THR A 77 -21.61 18.75 23.08
N THR A 78 -22.02 19.49 24.09
CA THR A 78 -23.41 19.52 24.61
C THR A 78 -23.99 20.93 24.67
N GLU A 79 -23.14 21.95 24.71
CA GLU A 79 -23.50 23.36 24.58
C GLU A 79 -22.46 24.07 23.72
N PRO A 80 -22.85 25.00 22.82
CA PRO A 80 -24.23 25.19 22.36
C PRO A 80 -24.70 24.06 21.43
N TRP A 81 -23.78 23.21 20.96
CA TRP A 81 -24.05 22.15 20.00
C TRP A 81 -24.17 20.80 20.68
N ASN A 82 -25.16 19.99 20.28
CA ASN A 82 -25.25 18.57 20.62
C ASN A 82 -24.60 17.75 19.50
N ASP A 83 -23.28 17.51 19.60
CA ASP A 83 -22.49 17.00 18.48
C ASP A 83 -21.21 16.28 18.94
N ARG A 84 -20.50 15.60 18.03
CA ARG A 84 -19.19 14.99 18.31
C ARG A 84 -18.12 16.07 18.45
N ALA A 85 -17.25 15.93 19.46
CA ALA A 85 -16.10 16.81 19.63
C ALA A 85 -14.86 16.23 18.93
N ASP A 86 -14.01 17.11 18.39
CA ASP A 86 -12.77 16.71 17.75
C ASP A 86 -11.75 16.22 18.80
N PRO A 87 -11.32 14.94 18.75
CA PRO A 87 -10.44 14.37 19.76
C PRO A 87 -9.05 14.99 19.76
N MET A 88 -8.57 15.54 18.63
CA MET A 88 -7.28 16.24 18.57
C MET A 88 -7.33 17.58 19.29
N TYR A 89 -8.43 18.33 19.16
CA TYR A 89 -8.62 19.59 19.87
C TYR A 89 -8.80 19.37 21.38
N VAL A 90 -9.60 18.38 21.78
CA VAL A 90 -9.74 17.99 23.19
C VAL A 90 -8.38 17.59 23.77
N LYS A 91 -7.62 16.73 23.07
CA LYS A 91 -6.26 16.34 23.47
C LYS A 91 -5.32 17.54 23.58
N ALA A 92 -5.41 18.51 22.68
CA ALA A 92 -4.59 19.72 22.71
C ALA A 92 -4.82 20.56 23.98
N ILE A 93 -6.07 20.67 24.46
CA ILE A 93 -6.36 21.31 25.76
C ILE A 93 -5.70 20.53 26.90
N PHE A 94 -5.87 19.20 26.94
CA PHE A 94 -5.25 18.38 28.00
C PHE A 94 -3.73 18.53 28.01
N GLN A 95 -3.10 18.48 26.83
CA GLN A 95 -1.66 18.65 26.69
C GLN A 95 -1.20 20.04 27.12
N PHE A 96 -1.94 21.09 26.74
CA PHE A 96 -1.65 22.44 27.19
C PHE A 96 -1.71 22.52 28.72
N THR A 97 -2.84 22.16 29.32
CA THR A 97 -3.11 22.23 30.76
C THR A 97 -2.07 21.45 31.58
N SER A 98 -1.77 20.22 31.17
CA SER A 98 -0.82 19.32 31.87
C SER A 98 0.65 19.72 31.73
N SER A 99 0.97 20.62 30.78
CA SER A 99 2.33 21.08 30.49
C SER A 99 2.67 22.45 31.08
N LEU A 100 1.74 23.11 31.76
CA LEU A 100 1.97 24.43 32.34
C LEU A 100 2.97 24.34 33.49
N ILE A 101 4.13 25.00 33.33
CA ILE A 101 5.18 25.10 34.34
C ILE A 101 5.34 26.56 34.75
N VAL A 102 5.27 26.84 36.05
CA VAL A 102 5.39 28.20 36.59
C VAL A 102 6.83 28.70 36.42
N LYS A 103 6.98 29.92 35.90
CA LYS A 103 8.28 30.58 35.71
C LYS A 103 8.40 31.87 36.49
N ASP A 104 7.28 32.52 36.74
CA ASP A 104 7.21 33.69 37.59
C ASP A 104 5.77 33.88 38.10
N VAL A 105 5.61 34.66 39.16
CA VAL A 105 4.33 34.93 39.83
C VAL A 105 4.23 36.42 40.14
N ILE A 106 3.18 37.05 39.62
CA ILE A 106 2.86 38.46 39.83
C ILE A 106 1.73 38.58 40.87
N ASP A 107 1.91 39.47 41.83
CA ASP A 107 0.86 39.88 42.76
C ASP A 107 -0.17 40.78 42.06
N ARG A 108 -1.44 40.35 42.06
CA ARG A 108 -2.53 41.04 41.36
C ARG A 108 -2.84 42.42 41.94
N ASP A 109 -2.59 42.65 43.24
CA ASP A 109 -2.90 43.93 43.88
C ASP A 109 -2.13 45.12 43.29
N ASN A 110 -1.06 44.86 42.53
CA ASN A 110 -0.17 45.88 41.98
C ASN A 110 -0.33 46.09 40.47
N VAL A 111 -1.30 45.43 39.82
CA VAL A 111 -1.41 45.41 38.35
C VAL A 111 -2.85 45.36 37.85
N GLU A 112 -3.11 45.94 36.68
CA GLU A 112 -4.42 45.87 36.01
C GLU A 112 -4.52 44.56 35.21
N LEU A 113 -5.69 43.91 35.23
CA LEU A 113 -5.85 42.60 34.58
C LEU A 113 -5.94 42.69 33.06
N ASP A 114 -6.38 43.82 32.53
CA ASP A 114 -6.45 44.09 31.10
C ASP A 114 -5.06 44.15 30.46
N ASP A 115 -4.04 44.58 31.23
CA ASP A 115 -2.62 44.53 30.81
C ASP A 115 -2.16 43.10 30.48
N PHE A 116 -2.90 42.08 30.87
CA PHE A 116 -2.59 40.68 30.60
C PHE A 116 -3.66 39.98 29.75
N THR A 117 -4.70 40.68 29.29
CA THR A 117 -5.88 40.09 28.62
C THR A 117 -6.55 39.04 29.52
N LEU A 118 -6.60 39.31 30.83
CA LEU A 118 -7.24 38.46 31.86
C LEU A 118 -8.61 38.99 32.31
N GLU A 119 -9.10 40.05 31.66
CA GLU A 119 -10.47 40.55 31.74
C GLU A 119 -11.16 40.34 30.39
N GLU A 120 -11.16 41.32 29.48
CA GLU A 120 -11.76 41.20 28.14
C GLU A 120 -10.85 40.38 27.20
N GLY A 121 -11.43 39.51 26.36
CA GLY A 121 -10.70 38.57 25.50
C GLY A 121 -10.08 37.36 26.22
N SER A 122 -10.24 37.24 27.54
CA SER A 122 -9.75 36.09 28.31
C SER A 122 -10.56 34.83 28.03
N ILE A 123 -9.90 33.68 28.12
CA ILE A 123 -10.52 32.38 27.90
C ILE A 123 -10.45 31.57 29.17
N ARG A 124 -11.61 31.24 29.72
CA ARG A 124 -11.73 30.43 30.92
C ARG A 124 -11.86 28.97 30.55
N ILE A 125 -11.08 28.12 31.21
CA ILE A 125 -11.16 26.66 31.10
C ILE A 125 -11.49 26.10 32.47
N THR A 126 -12.50 25.24 32.54
CA THR A 126 -12.83 24.47 33.73
C THR A 126 -12.90 23.00 33.37
N MET A 127 -12.09 22.17 34.03
CA MET A 127 -12.16 20.71 33.93
C MET A 127 -12.75 20.13 35.21
N SER A 128 -13.70 19.21 35.09
CA SER A 128 -14.37 18.57 36.23
C SER A 128 -14.45 17.06 36.05
N ASP A 129 -14.50 16.33 37.16
CA ASP A 129 -14.75 14.89 37.18
C ASP A 129 -16.25 14.56 37.02
N ASN A 130 -16.59 13.27 37.17
CA ASN A 130 -17.96 12.78 37.02
C ASN A 130 -18.92 13.30 38.10
N ASP A 131 -18.41 13.72 39.26
CA ASP A 131 -19.20 14.23 40.39
C ASP A 131 -19.36 15.76 40.32
N GLY A 132 -18.87 16.38 39.22
CA GLY A 132 -18.85 17.83 39.05
C GLY A 132 -17.81 18.54 39.92
N ARG A 133 -16.88 17.80 40.54
CA ARG A 133 -15.79 18.41 41.29
C ARG A 133 -14.79 19.01 40.31
N LYS A 134 -14.53 20.31 40.47
CA LYS A 134 -13.54 21.03 39.68
C LYS A 134 -12.13 20.50 39.96
N LEU A 135 -11.46 20.05 38.91
CA LEU A 135 -10.08 19.59 38.90
C LEU A 135 -9.13 20.74 38.55
N CYS A 136 -9.55 21.61 37.62
CA CYS A 136 -8.90 22.90 37.35
C CYS A 136 -9.93 23.95 36.92
N ASP A 137 -9.63 25.22 37.17
CA ASP A 137 -10.44 26.37 36.78
C ASP A 137 -9.52 27.59 36.65
N TYR A 138 -9.28 28.05 35.42
CA TYR A 138 -8.29 29.09 35.14
C TYR A 138 -8.63 29.90 33.89
N ASN A 139 -8.14 31.14 33.85
CA ASN A 139 -8.21 32.04 32.71
C ASN A 139 -6.85 32.10 32.00
N ILE A 140 -6.89 32.12 30.67
CA ILE A 140 -5.75 32.27 29.79
C ILE A 140 -5.72 33.72 29.30
N GLY A 141 -4.62 34.41 29.58
CA GLY A 141 -4.30 35.74 29.07
C GLY A 141 -3.37 35.68 27.87
N ARG A 142 -2.83 36.83 27.44
CA ARG A 142 -1.95 36.91 26.27
C ARG A 142 -0.62 36.18 26.46
N THR A 143 0.04 35.86 25.35
CA THR A 143 1.44 35.44 25.35
C THR A 143 2.35 36.59 25.79
N THR A 144 3.35 36.33 26.62
CA THR A 144 4.30 37.37 27.05
C THR A 144 5.45 37.53 26.03
N ALA A 145 6.20 38.63 26.13
CA ALA A 145 7.42 38.85 25.34
C ALA A 145 8.59 37.95 25.78
N TRP A 146 8.52 37.38 27.00
CA TRP A 146 9.57 36.52 27.53
C TRP A 146 9.51 35.12 26.92
N LYS A 147 10.59 34.73 26.24
CA LYS A 147 10.77 33.38 25.71
C LYS A 147 11.89 32.69 26.48
N ILE A 148 11.67 31.43 26.83
CA ILE A 148 12.60 30.65 27.65
C ILE A 148 13.15 29.49 26.80
N PRO A 149 14.48 29.29 26.72
CA PRO A 149 15.03 28.15 26.01
C PRO A 149 14.59 26.84 26.69
N SER A 150 14.25 25.83 25.88
CA SER A 150 14.04 24.46 26.33
C SER A 150 15.31 23.87 26.95
N ASP A 151 15.17 22.79 27.71
CA ASP A 151 16.29 22.13 28.40
C ASP A 151 17.42 21.68 27.44
N ASP A 152 17.10 21.40 26.18
CA ASP A 152 18.07 21.06 25.13
C ASP A 152 18.62 22.27 24.36
N GLY A 153 18.18 23.48 24.70
CA GLY A 153 18.59 24.76 24.10
C GLY A 153 18.12 24.98 22.66
N LYS A 154 17.33 24.08 22.07
CA LYS A 154 16.98 24.11 20.65
C LYS A 154 15.70 24.88 20.34
N ILE A 155 14.79 24.99 21.30
CA ILE A 155 13.46 25.56 21.09
C ILE A 155 13.24 26.68 22.10
N MET A 156 12.79 27.84 21.62
CA MET A 156 12.37 28.94 22.49
C MET A 156 10.89 28.79 22.85
N GLN A 157 10.62 28.39 24.08
CA GLN A 157 9.27 28.22 24.62
C GLN A 157 8.62 29.58 24.86
N GLN A 158 7.38 29.73 24.43
CA GLN A 158 6.57 30.90 24.75
C GLN A 158 6.12 30.82 26.21
N THR A 159 6.01 31.98 26.85
CA THR A 159 5.37 32.12 28.16
C THR A 159 4.01 32.79 28.03
N ILE A 160 3.09 32.46 28.91
CA ILE A 160 1.68 32.87 28.85
C ILE A 160 1.22 33.26 30.25
N PHE A 161 0.39 34.31 30.34
CA PHE A 161 -0.25 34.68 31.60
C PHE A 161 -1.43 33.75 31.91
N ILE A 162 -1.42 33.14 33.09
CA ILE A 162 -2.49 32.26 33.59
C ILE A 162 -2.97 32.78 34.93
N ARG A 163 -4.29 32.84 35.11
CA ARG A 163 -4.91 33.20 36.39
C ARG A 163 -5.82 32.09 36.88
N LEU A 164 -5.57 31.59 38.08
CA LEU A 164 -6.47 30.61 38.71
C LEU A 164 -7.77 31.30 39.14
N ALA A 165 -8.91 30.67 38.86
CA ALA A 165 -10.22 31.17 39.26
C ALA A 165 -10.60 30.75 40.70
N ASP A 166 -9.75 29.95 41.36
CA ASP A 166 -9.93 29.51 42.75
C ASP A 166 -9.84 30.68 43.74
N LYS A 167 -10.83 30.79 44.65
CA LYS A 167 -10.97 31.92 45.59
C LYS A 167 -9.73 32.14 46.46
N GLU A 168 -9.00 31.07 46.80
CA GLU A 168 -7.83 31.13 47.69
C GLU A 168 -6.54 31.57 46.96
N LYS A 169 -6.52 31.52 45.63
CA LYS A 169 -5.36 31.88 44.77
C LYS A 169 -5.67 32.99 43.75
N LYS A 170 -6.84 33.63 43.85
CA LYS A 170 -7.33 34.67 42.93
C LYS A 170 -6.46 35.93 42.82
N ASN A 171 -5.56 36.13 43.78
CA ASN A 171 -4.69 37.30 43.87
C ASN A 171 -3.31 37.11 43.22
N LYS A 172 -3.09 36.00 42.51
CA LYS A 172 -1.82 35.72 41.82
C LYS A 172 -2.05 35.55 40.32
N ILE A 173 -1.14 36.08 39.52
CA ILE A 173 -1.04 35.84 38.08
C ILE A 173 0.24 35.04 37.85
N TYR A 174 0.13 33.89 37.20
CA TYR A 174 1.24 33.01 36.92
C TYR A 174 1.74 33.24 35.49
N ILE A 175 3.05 33.34 35.31
CA ILE A 175 3.67 33.26 34.00
C ILE A 175 4.11 31.80 33.82
N CYS A 176 3.56 31.13 32.81
CA CYS A 176 3.82 29.71 32.59
C CYS A 176 4.42 29.46 31.20
N THR A 177 5.37 28.53 31.11
CA THR A 177 5.71 27.90 29.82
C THR A 177 4.75 26.77 29.51
N SER A 178 4.55 26.50 28.22
CA SER A 178 3.87 25.29 27.75
C SER A 178 4.73 24.61 26.69
N ASN A 179 4.75 23.27 26.74
CA ASN A 179 5.38 22.44 25.72
C ASN A 179 4.43 22.12 24.55
N ALA A 180 3.25 22.76 24.49
CA ALA A 180 2.32 22.57 23.39
C ALA A 180 2.89 23.17 22.09
N THR A 181 2.88 22.38 21.02
CA THR A 181 3.40 22.76 19.69
C THR A 181 2.54 23.79 18.96
N ALA A 182 1.30 24.02 19.40
CA ALA A 182 0.38 24.99 18.83
C ALA A 182 0.18 26.17 19.78
N ALA A 183 0.03 27.37 19.22
CA ALA A 183 -0.37 28.54 19.99
C ALA A 183 -1.76 28.29 20.59
N ILE A 184 -1.89 28.20 21.91
CA ILE A 184 -3.15 27.87 22.59
C ILE A 184 -4.33 28.76 22.12
N HIS A 185 -4.07 30.03 21.83
CA HIS A 185 -5.08 30.97 21.32
C HIS A 185 -5.63 30.60 19.94
N SER A 186 -4.87 29.93 19.07
CA SER A 186 -5.37 29.50 17.77
C SER A 186 -6.42 28.39 17.88
N LEU A 187 -6.36 27.58 18.95
CA LEU A 187 -7.37 26.55 19.22
C LEU A 187 -8.75 27.15 19.49
N PHE A 188 -8.80 28.38 20.00
CA PHE A 188 -10.04 29.07 20.36
C PHE A 188 -10.53 30.06 19.29
N SER A 189 -9.85 30.10 18.14
CA SER A 189 -10.30 30.90 17.00
C SER A 189 -11.71 30.48 16.55
N SER A 190 -12.43 31.40 15.92
CA SER A 190 -13.79 31.16 15.41
C SER A 190 -14.77 30.69 16.51
N ASN A 191 -14.74 31.31 17.68
CA ASN A 191 -15.67 31.04 18.79
C ASN A 191 -15.79 29.54 19.15
N PHE A 192 -14.65 28.85 19.21
CA PHE A 192 -14.56 27.42 19.55
C PHE A 192 -15.20 26.44 18.54
N GLU A 193 -15.65 26.88 17.37
CA GLU A 193 -16.28 26.00 16.36
C GLU A 193 -15.38 24.81 15.97
N ARG A 194 -14.06 24.99 16.01
CA ARG A 194 -13.06 23.95 15.74
C ARG A 194 -13.05 22.78 16.73
N PHE A 195 -13.72 22.92 17.88
CA PHE A 195 -13.91 21.81 18.81
C PHE A 195 -14.99 20.83 18.37
N ARG A 196 -15.87 21.20 17.43
CA ARG A 196 -16.74 20.23 16.75
C ARG A 196 -15.91 19.38 15.80
N ASP A 197 -16.24 18.11 15.69
CA ASP A 197 -15.56 17.24 14.75
C ASP A 197 -15.94 17.58 13.30
N HIS A 198 -14.94 17.97 12.50
CA HIS A 198 -15.11 18.33 11.10
C HIS A 198 -15.10 17.13 10.14
N HIS A 199 -14.92 15.91 10.64
CA HIS A 199 -15.04 14.69 9.85
C HIS A 199 -16.51 14.26 9.78
N PRO A 200 -17.11 14.15 8.59
CA PRO A 200 -18.49 13.71 8.45
C PRO A 200 -18.70 12.30 9.01
N LEU A 201 -17.80 11.36 8.68
CA LEU A 201 -17.85 9.98 9.15
C LEU A 201 -16.69 9.70 10.12
N HIS A 202 -16.95 8.92 11.17
CA HIS A 202 -15.92 8.40 12.07
C HIS A 202 -16.11 6.90 12.24
N PHE A 203 -15.22 6.12 11.62
CA PHE A 203 -15.35 4.67 11.60
C PHE A 203 -13.99 3.99 11.49
N SER A 204 -13.96 2.71 11.84
CA SER A 204 -12.86 1.82 11.48
C SER A 204 -13.34 0.79 10.47
N PRO A 205 -12.68 0.62 9.32
CA PRO A 205 -13.06 -0.39 8.32
C PRO A 205 -13.07 -1.83 8.86
N LYS A 206 -12.42 -2.07 10.00
CA LYS A 206 -12.41 -3.38 10.66
C LYS A 206 -13.77 -3.81 11.19
N PHE A 207 -14.65 -2.87 11.52
CA PHE A 207 -15.98 -3.13 12.06
C PHE A 207 -17.10 -3.00 11.02
N LEU A 208 -16.78 -2.50 9.82
CA LEU A 208 -17.74 -2.39 8.73
C LEU A 208 -17.91 -3.73 8.00
N ASP A 209 -19.11 -4.03 7.55
CA ASP A 209 -19.40 -5.19 6.70
C ASP A 209 -20.11 -4.82 5.39
N LYS A 210 -20.63 -3.59 5.27
CA LYS A 210 -21.25 -3.05 4.06
C LYS A 210 -20.91 -1.57 3.88
N LEU A 211 -20.68 -1.18 2.64
CA LEU A 211 -20.63 0.19 2.15
C LEU A 211 -21.49 0.27 0.88
N SER A 212 -22.42 1.21 0.82
CA SER A 212 -23.25 1.50 -0.35
C SER A 212 -22.93 2.88 -0.88
N ILE A 213 -22.83 2.99 -2.20
CA ILE A 213 -22.67 4.25 -2.93
C ILE A 213 -23.83 4.32 -3.90
N GLN A 214 -24.69 5.32 -3.71
CA GLN A 214 -25.82 5.57 -4.56
C GLN A 214 -25.63 6.90 -5.30
N ASN A 215 -25.67 6.81 -6.62
CA ASN A 215 -25.70 7.93 -7.56
C ASN A 215 -27.05 7.93 -8.28
N GLU A 216 -27.33 8.95 -9.11
CA GLU A 216 -28.59 9.07 -9.86
C GLU A 216 -28.94 7.81 -10.68
N GLU A 217 -27.93 7.19 -11.31
CA GLU A 217 -28.11 6.12 -12.29
C GLU A 217 -27.65 4.74 -11.79
N SER A 218 -27.00 4.66 -10.63
CA SER A 218 -26.38 3.41 -10.18
C SER A 218 -26.26 3.29 -8.67
N GLU A 219 -26.38 2.06 -8.21
CA GLU A 219 -26.10 1.65 -6.84
C GLU A 219 -24.93 0.67 -6.86
N ILE A 220 -23.88 0.98 -6.09
CA ILE A 220 -22.71 0.13 -5.91
C ILE A 220 -22.71 -0.29 -4.45
N VAL A 221 -22.82 -1.59 -4.21
CA VAL A 221 -22.76 -2.15 -2.86
C VAL A 221 -21.51 -3.00 -2.76
N ILE A 222 -20.69 -2.68 -1.77
CA ILE A 222 -19.55 -3.49 -1.36
C ILE A 222 -19.88 -4.11 -0.01
N SER A 223 -19.79 -5.43 0.10
CA SER A 223 -20.09 -6.12 1.34
C SER A 223 -19.19 -7.32 1.59
N ARG A 224 -19.15 -7.78 2.84
CA ARG A 224 -18.54 -9.04 3.25
C ARG A 224 -19.49 -9.79 4.19
N PRO A 225 -19.59 -11.13 4.08
CA PRO A 225 -20.54 -11.91 4.88
C PRO A 225 -20.21 -11.94 6.39
N ASN A 226 -18.97 -11.65 6.76
CA ASN A 226 -18.53 -11.47 8.14
C ASN A 226 -17.20 -10.70 8.18
N LEU A 227 -16.78 -10.28 9.37
CA LEU A 227 -15.58 -9.45 9.55
C LEU A 227 -14.25 -10.15 9.18
N ASN A 228 -14.23 -11.47 9.00
CA ASN A 228 -13.05 -12.24 8.59
C ASN A 228 -13.01 -12.52 7.08
N ALA A 229 -14.13 -12.31 6.37
CA ALA A 229 -14.19 -12.48 4.93
C ALA A 229 -13.61 -11.27 4.17
N GLY A 230 -13.16 -11.53 2.95
CA GLY A 230 -12.77 -10.49 2.00
C GLY A 230 -13.99 -9.69 1.51
N TRP A 231 -13.76 -8.43 1.18
CA TRP A 231 -14.77 -7.57 0.56
C TRP A 231 -15.05 -8.02 -0.89
N MET A 232 -16.30 -7.91 -1.32
CA MET A 232 -16.72 -8.12 -2.70
C MET A 232 -17.74 -7.05 -3.08
N ILE A 233 -17.81 -6.74 -4.37
CA ILE A 233 -18.92 -5.95 -4.91
C ILE A 233 -20.09 -6.90 -5.10
N THR A 234 -21.25 -6.57 -4.53
CA THR A 234 -22.48 -7.36 -4.62
C THR A 234 -23.55 -6.70 -5.48
N LYS A 235 -23.42 -5.40 -5.77
CA LYS A 235 -24.21 -4.69 -6.78
C LYS A 235 -23.32 -3.79 -7.64
N PRO A 236 -23.59 -3.64 -8.95
CA PRO A 236 -24.75 -4.20 -9.68
C PRO A 236 -24.65 -5.71 -9.91
N ASP A 237 -23.43 -6.26 -9.97
CA ASP A 237 -23.15 -7.68 -10.13
C ASP A 237 -22.12 -8.15 -9.09
N GLU A 238 -22.06 -9.46 -8.85
CA GLU A 238 -21.04 -10.06 -8.00
C GLU A 238 -19.66 -9.99 -8.68
N LEU A 239 -18.83 -9.04 -8.23
CA LEU A 239 -17.51 -8.77 -8.78
C LEU A 239 -16.41 -8.84 -7.72
N GLN A 240 -15.26 -9.35 -8.14
CA GLN A 240 -14.05 -9.33 -7.32
C GLN A 240 -13.58 -7.90 -7.12
N ILE A 241 -13.12 -7.60 -5.92
CA ILE A 241 -12.73 -6.25 -5.54
C ILE A 241 -11.23 -6.00 -5.73
N ASP A 242 -10.85 -4.77 -6.08
CA ASP A 242 -9.48 -4.29 -5.89
C ASP A 242 -9.34 -3.88 -4.42
N THR A 243 -8.66 -4.73 -3.65
CA THR A 243 -8.45 -4.54 -2.21
C THR A 243 -7.65 -3.28 -1.89
N LYS A 244 -6.75 -2.85 -2.80
CA LYS A 244 -5.97 -1.63 -2.63
C LYS A 244 -6.85 -0.40 -2.86
N ALA A 245 -7.64 -0.38 -3.93
CA ALA A 245 -8.55 0.73 -4.23
C ALA A 245 -9.59 0.90 -3.12
N THR A 246 -10.19 -0.20 -2.66
CA THR A 246 -11.20 -0.17 -1.58
C THR A 246 -10.61 0.31 -0.26
N LYS A 247 -9.41 -0.16 0.09
CA LYS A 247 -8.71 0.33 1.28
C LYS A 247 -8.43 1.84 1.17
N GLN A 248 -8.07 2.33 0.00
CA GLN A 248 -7.86 3.76 -0.23
C GLN A 248 -9.16 4.55 -0.07
N LEU A 249 -10.27 4.07 -0.65
CA LEU A 249 -11.59 4.69 -0.47
C LEU A 249 -11.96 4.82 1.02
N PHE A 250 -11.77 3.77 1.81
CA PHE A 250 -12.05 3.84 3.25
C PHE A 250 -11.16 4.85 3.99
N ILE A 251 -9.88 4.95 3.63
CA ILE A 251 -8.97 5.94 4.18
C ILE A 251 -9.45 7.34 3.82
N ASP A 252 -9.79 7.56 2.54
CA ASP A 252 -10.20 8.87 2.05
C ASP A 252 -11.52 9.30 2.72
N LEU A 253 -12.51 8.41 2.83
CA LEU A 253 -13.78 8.70 3.52
C LEU A 253 -13.58 9.03 5.00
N ALA A 254 -12.71 8.31 5.71
CA ALA A 254 -12.40 8.59 7.12
C ALA A 254 -11.58 9.87 7.32
N GLN A 255 -10.85 10.33 6.29
CA GLN A 255 -10.02 11.53 6.32
C GLN A 255 -10.67 12.77 5.70
N LEU A 256 -11.89 12.63 5.14
CA LEU A 256 -12.66 13.79 4.68
C LEU A 256 -12.81 14.79 5.81
N ASN A 257 -12.45 16.03 5.53
CA ASN A 257 -12.43 17.09 6.52
C ASN A 257 -13.16 18.32 5.97
N ALA A 258 -14.20 18.74 6.69
CA ALA A 258 -14.99 19.90 6.34
C ALA A 258 -14.20 21.20 6.55
N LEU A 259 -14.38 22.16 5.64
CA LEU A 259 -13.84 23.49 5.80
C LEU A 259 -14.56 24.25 6.92
N LYS A 260 -15.86 23.96 7.07
CA LYS A 260 -16.79 24.55 8.04
C LYS A 260 -17.87 23.53 8.43
N VAL A 261 -18.35 23.63 9.67
CA VAL A 261 -19.49 22.89 10.20
C VAL A 261 -20.51 23.89 10.73
N GLU A 262 -21.77 23.77 10.33
CA GLU A 262 -22.85 24.67 10.73
C GLU A 262 -24.06 23.88 11.27
N ASP A 263 -24.93 24.57 12.00
CA ASP A 263 -26.17 23.97 12.47
C ASP A 263 -27.17 23.83 11.33
N ARG A 264 -27.91 22.73 11.31
CA ARG A 264 -28.87 22.44 10.24
C ARG A 264 -29.89 23.55 10.05
N SER A 265 -30.30 24.20 11.14
CA SER A 265 -31.26 25.32 11.15
C SER A 265 -30.71 26.62 10.57
N SER A 266 -29.39 26.81 10.49
CA SER A 266 -28.78 28.01 9.93
C SER A 266 -28.48 27.91 8.43
N VAL A 267 -28.65 26.72 7.83
CA VAL A 267 -28.31 26.45 6.43
C VAL A 267 -29.53 26.04 5.61
N THR A 268 -29.79 26.75 4.51
CA THR A 268 -30.76 26.31 3.49
C THR A 268 -30.09 25.28 2.58
N LEU A 269 -30.54 24.02 2.65
CA LEU A 269 -30.10 22.99 1.71
C LEU A 269 -30.83 23.15 0.37
N PRO A 270 -30.23 22.73 -0.75
CA PRO A 270 -30.90 22.70 -2.04
C PRO A 270 -32.19 21.86 -1.98
N THR A 271 -33.36 22.46 -2.21
CA THR A 271 -34.67 21.78 -2.12
C THR A 271 -35.12 21.13 -3.43
N ALA A 272 -35.91 20.08 -3.30
CA ALA A 272 -36.42 19.12 -4.28
C ALA A 272 -37.35 19.64 -5.42
N ALA A 273 -36.93 20.66 -6.19
CA ALA A 273 -37.45 20.80 -7.57
C ALA A 273 -36.64 19.96 -8.58
N ALA A 274 -35.40 19.63 -8.21
CA ALA A 274 -34.53 18.71 -8.95
C ALA A 274 -33.51 17.97 -8.03
N GLY A 275 -33.29 18.39 -6.77
CA GLY A 275 -32.12 17.97 -5.98
C GLY A 275 -32.22 16.68 -5.14
N ASP A 276 -33.40 16.19 -4.78
CA ASP A 276 -33.49 14.97 -3.93
C ASP A 276 -33.19 13.69 -4.69
N SER A 277 -33.43 13.70 -6.00
CA SER A 277 -33.05 12.66 -6.95
C SER A 277 -31.61 12.77 -7.44
N GLN A 278 -30.91 13.87 -7.13
CA GLN A 278 -29.54 14.17 -7.62
C GLN A 278 -28.47 14.16 -6.52
N ALA A 279 -28.86 14.02 -5.26
CA ALA A 279 -27.91 13.89 -4.17
C ALA A 279 -27.22 12.52 -4.24
N GLN A 280 -25.90 12.53 -4.11
CA GLN A 280 -25.11 11.31 -3.98
C GLN A 280 -25.14 10.84 -2.52
N GLU A 281 -25.37 9.56 -2.29
CA GLU A 281 -25.36 8.98 -0.94
C GLU A 281 -24.25 7.96 -0.78
N ILE A 282 -23.58 8.02 0.38
CA ILE A 282 -22.60 7.04 0.81
C ILE A 282 -23.05 6.53 2.18
N ALA A 283 -23.44 5.27 2.25
CA ALA A 283 -23.89 4.63 3.47
C ALA A 283 -22.86 3.60 3.96
N ILE A 284 -22.56 3.61 5.26
CA ILE A 284 -21.72 2.60 5.92
C ILE A 284 -22.55 1.82 6.94
N HIS A 285 -22.32 0.52 7.03
CA HIS A 285 -22.95 -0.35 8.02
C HIS A 285 -21.89 -1.01 8.89
N PHE A 286 -22.14 -1.02 10.19
CA PHE A 286 -21.34 -1.75 11.16
C PHE A 286 -22.01 -3.09 11.44
N ALA A 287 -21.22 -4.16 11.53
CA ALA A 287 -21.76 -5.52 11.66
C ALA A 287 -22.57 -5.77 12.94
N ASP A 288 -22.45 -4.89 13.94
CA ASP A 288 -23.16 -4.95 15.23
C ASP A 288 -24.30 -3.93 15.35
N GLN A 289 -24.57 -3.14 14.30
CA GLN A 289 -25.62 -2.12 14.29
C GLN A 289 -26.77 -2.51 13.37
N ALA A 290 -27.98 -2.01 13.66
CA ALA A 290 -29.15 -2.27 12.82
C ALA A 290 -29.30 -1.28 11.66
N GLU A 291 -28.87 -0.04 11.85
CA GLU A 291 -29.05 1.05 10.90
C GLU A 291 -27.74 1.44 10.22
N ASP A 292 -27.85 1.93 8.98
CA ASP A 292 -26.73 2.48 8.24
C ASP A 292 -26.48 3.94 8.66
N ILE A 293 -25.21 4.35 8.69
CA ILE A 293 -24.85 5.77 8.75
C ILE A 293 -24.72 6.29 7.32
N THR A 294 -25.63 7.18 6.93
CA THR A 294 -25.73 7.70 5.57
C THR A 294 -25.21 9.13 5.51
N MET A 295 -24.15 9.32 4.71
CA MET A 295 -23.69 10.62 4.26
C MET A 295 -24.41 10.99 2.96
N ARG A 296 -25.14 12.12 2.96
CA ARG A 296 -25.82 12.66 1.78
C ARG A 296 -25.11 13.91 1.29
N ILE A 297 -24.65 13.88 0.04
CA ILE A 297 -23.88 14.92 -0.62
C ILE A 297 -24.80 15.66 -1.60
N TYR A 298 -25.08 16.93 -1.33
CA TYR A 298 -25.97 17.73 -2.15
C TYR A 298 -25.21 18.31 -3.36
N PRO A 299 -25.86 18.42 -4.52
CA PRO A 299 -25.25 19.07 -5.68
C PRO A 299 -24.87 20.52 -5.34
N PRO A 300 -23.76 21.02 -5.91
CA PRO A 300 -23.32 22.38 -5.66
C PRO A 300 -24.38 23.38 -6.13
N ALA A 301 -24.58 24.47 -5.36
CA ALA A 301 -25.56 25.50 -5.69
C ALA A 301 -25.28 26.24 -7.01
N LYS A 302 -24.04 26.20 -7.49
CA LYS A 302 -23.56 26.76 -8.76
C LYS A 302 -22.48 25.85 -9.35
N GLU A 303 -22.38 25.78 -10.68
CA GLU A 303 -21.37 24.94 -11.36
C GLU A 303 -19.92 25.27 -10.97
N ASP A 304 -19.62 26.52 -10.62
CA ASP A 304 -18.29 26.98 -10.23
C ASP A 304 -17.98 26.84 -8.73
N SER A 305 -18.91 26.27 -7.96
CA SER A 305 -18.72 26.06 -6.53
C SER A 305 -17.56 25.11 -6.26
N LYS A 306 -16.72 25.48 -5.29
CA LYS A 306 -15.63 24.62 -4.79
C LYS A 306 -16.03 23.79 -3.58
N ILE A 307 -17.26 23.94 -3.11
CA ILE A 307 -17.78 23.35 -1.87
C ILE A 307 -19.12 22.67 -2.17
N ALA A 308 -19.34 21.51 -1.54
CA ALA A 308 -20.64 20.87 -1.45
C ALA A 308 -21.12 20.85 0.01
N LEU A 309 -22.45 20.95 0.16
CA LEU A 309 -23.09 20.76 1.45
C LEU A 309 -23.33 19.26 1.66
N VAL A 310 -23.12 18.79 2.88
CA VAL A 310 -23.28 17.39 3.25
C VAL A 310 -24.01 17.27 4.58
N THR A 311 -24.89 16.27 4.70
CA THR A 311 -25.54 15.88 5.97
C THR A 311 -25.23 14.42 6.28
N VAL A 312 -25.23 14.05 7.57
CA VAL A 312 -24.98 12.67 8.01
C VAL A 312 -26.08 12.23 8.97
N SER A 313 -26.61 11.02 8.82
CA SER A 313 -27.78 10.54 9.57
C SER A 313 -27.55 10.44 11.08
N ASP A 314 -26.32 10.16 11.54
CA ASP A 314 -25.95 10.11 12.96
C ASP A 314 -25.65 11.49 13.57
N ARG A 315 -25.68 12.55 12.75
CA ARG A 315 -25.46 13.96 13.13
C ARG A 315 -26.53 14.86 12.49
N PRO A 316 -27.83 14.64 12.79
CA PRO A 316 -28.95 15.23 12.05
C PRO A 316 -29.01 16.77 12.13
N ASP A 317 -28.52 17.35 13.22
CA ASP A 317 -28.52 18.79 13.45
C ASP A 317 -27.31 19.52 12.83
N THR A 318 -26.53 18.84 11.98
CA THR A 318 -25.25 19.34 11.45
C THR A 318 -25.21 19.36 9.92
N VAL A 319 -24.61 20.41 9.35
CA VAL A 319 -24.27 20.52 7.92
C VAL A 319 -22.77 20.74 7.76
N PHE A 320 -22.14 19.96 6.88
CA PHE A 320 -20.72 20.04 6.56
C PHE A 320 -20.50 20.73 5.22
N HIS A 321 -19.50 21.61 5.18
CA HIS A 321 -19.02 22.26 3.96
C HIS A 321 -17.76 21.53 3.49
N LEU A 322 -17.92 20.52 2.63
CA LEU A 322 -16.81 19.71 2.15
C LEU A 322 -16.20 20.29 0.87
N PRO A 323 -14.87 20.22 0.72
CA PRO A 323 -14.20 20.65 -0.50
C PRO A 323 -14.53 19.69 -1.66
N LEU A 324 -15.02 20.24 -2.77
CA LEU A 324 -15.22 19.49 -4.01
C LEU A 324 -13.88 19.19 -4.68
N THR A 325 -12.98 20.16 -4.72
CA THR A 325 -11.71 20.08 -5.43
C THR A 325 -10.51 20.02 -4.50
N LYS A 326 -9.41 19.44 -4.98
CA LYS A 326 -8.15 19.35 -4.23
C LYS A 326 -7.58 20.71 -3.82
N SER A 327 -7.79 21.75 -4.62
CA SER A 327 -7.29 23.10 -4.33
C SER A 327 -8.09 23.81 -3.23
N ALA A 328 -9.33 23.37 -2.98
CA ALA A 328 -10.15 23.85 -1.87
C ALA A 328 -9.96 23.05 -0.58
N ALA A 329 -9.37 21.85 -0.66
CA ALA A 329 -9.18 20.98 0.49
C ALA A 329 -8.06 21.46 1.43
N ILE A 330 -8.16 21.10 2.71
CA ILE A 330 -7.11 21.32 3.69
C ILE A 330 -5.86 20.51 3.25
N PRO A 331 -4.64 21.09 3.30
CA PRO A 331 -3.44 20.37 2.89
C PRO A 331 -3.30 19.01 3.58
N GLY A 332 -3.14 17.95 2.79
CA GLY A 332 -3.02 16.57 3.30
C GLY A 332 -4.35 15.84 3.50
N THR A 333 -5.50 16.47 3.20
CA THR A 333 -6.84 15.84 3.27
C THR A 333 -7.41 15.58 1.87
N PRO A 334 -8.28 14.58 1.69
CA PRO A 334 -8.97 14.33 0.42
C PRO A 334 -10.07 15.36 0.14
N SER A 335 -10.53 15.39 -1.12
CA SER A 335 -11.70 16.17 -1.57
C SER A 335 -12.72 15.23 -2.22
N LEU A 336 -13.98 15.66 -2.32
CA LEU A 336 -15.06 14.82 -2.86
C LEU A 336 -14.77 14.34 -4.30
N ALA A 337 -14.23 15.19 -5.17
CA ALA A 337 -13.92 14.81 -6.56
C ALA A 337 -12.77 13.79 -6.71
N LEU A 338 -12.03 13.50 -5.64
CA LEU A 338 -10.95 12.50 -5.66
C LEU A 338 -11.39 11.12 -5.15
N LEU A 339 -12.62 11.03 -4.62
CA LEU A 339 -13.15 9.76 -4.13
C LEU A 339 -13.39 8.82 -5.32
N GLN A 340 -12.81 7.63 -5.24
CA GLN A 340 -13.00 6.57 -6.22
C GLN A 340 -14.32 5.83 -5.92
N LEU A 341 -15.40 6.36 -6.49
CA LEU A 341 -16.76 5.91 -6.18
C LEU A 341 -17.37 5.05 -7.31
N GLY A 342 -16.69 4.91 -8.44
CA GLY A 342 -17.17 4.11 -9.58
C GLY A 342 -16.91 2.61 -9.41
N VAL A 343 -17.79 1.78 -9.96
CA VAL A 343 -17.65 0.31 -9.95
C VAL A 343 -16.33 -0.12 -10.61
N ASN A 344 -15.90 0.57 -11.66
CA ASN A 344 -14.65 0.32 -12.38
C ASN A 344 -13.40 0.71 -11.59
N ASP A 345 -13.52 1.64 -10.65
CA ASP A 345 -12.41 2.03 -9.77
C ASP A 345 -12.20 0.99 -8.66
N LEU A 346 -13.30 0.41 -8.19
CA LEU A 346 -13.34 -0.49 -7.04
C LEU A 346 -13.17 -1.96 -7.41
N ARG A 347 -13.55 -2.37 -8.62
CA ARG A 347 -13.45 -3.78 -9.04
C ARG A 347 -12.02 -4.16 -9.45
N SER A 348 -11.69 -5.43 -9.27
CA SER A 348 -10.40 -6.01 -9.61
C SER A 348 -10.08 -5.80 -11.09
N LYS A 349 -8.87 -5.29 -11.36
CA LYS A 349 -8.33 -5.11 -12.72
C LYS A 349 -7.59 -6.34 -13.24
N ASN A 350 -7.56 -7.45 -12.51
CA ASN A 350 -6.98 -8.71 -12.96
C ASN A 350 -8.03 -9.54 -13.72
N MET A 351 -7.65 -10.19 -14.82
CA MET A 351 -8.57 -10.98 -15.64
C MET A 351 -9.16 -12.19 -14.91
N VAL A 352 -8.32 -12.92 -14.16
CA VAL A 352 -8.74 -14.10 -13.40
C VAL A 352 -7.95 -14.23 -12.10
N SER A 353 -8.62 -14.75 -11.07
CA SER A 353 -7.95 -15.24 -9.86
C SER A 353 -7.78 -16.75 -9.97
N LEU A 354 -6.54 -17.22 -9.95
CA LEU A 354 -6.20 -18.66 -9.97
C LEU A 354 -5.34 -18.99 -8.77
N ASP A 355 -5.69 -20.06 -8.04
CA ASP A 355 -4.76 -20.67 -7.10
C ASP A 355 -3.73 -21.51 -7.88
N GLY A 356 -2.53 -20.95 -8.02
CA GLY A 356 -1.41 -21.61 -8.69
C GLY A 356 -1.04 -22.98 -8.09
N LYS A 357 -1.39 -23.28 -6.83
CA LYS A 357 -1.19 -24.62 -6.22
C LYS A 357 -2.24 -25.63 -6.65
N GLN A 358 -3.46 -25.17 -6.94
CA GLN A 358 -4.55 -26.02 -7.41
C GLN A 358 -4.52 -26.27 -8.91
N LEU A 359 -3.73 -25.51 -9.67
CA LEU A 359 -3.66 -25.67 -11.12
C LEU A 359 -3.01 -27.01 -11.53
N LYS A 360 -3.68 -27.76 -12.41
CA LYS A 360 -3.31 -29.11 -12.88
C LYS A 360 -2.90 -29.13 -14.36
N THR A 361 -3.67 -28.43 -15.20
CA THR A 361 -3.49 -28.45 -16.66
C THR A 361 -3.64 -27.05 -17.24
N ILE A 362 -2.82 -26.72 -18.22
CA ILE A 362 -2.96 -25.52 -19.05
C ILE A 362 -2.98 -25.96 -20.51
N ILE A 363 -3.95 -25.48 -21.27
CA ILE A 363 -4.05 -25.70 -22.71
C ILE A 363 -4.03 -24.34 -23.39
N ILE A 364 -3.10 -24.16 -24.32
CA ILE A 364 -2.93 -22.94 -25.11
C ILE A 364 -3.25 -23.30 -26.55
N ARG A 365 -4.28 -22.68 -27.11
CA ARG A 365 -4.66 -22.84 -28.52
C ARG A 365 -4.57 -21.51 -29.21
N SER A 366 -3.82 -21.44 -30.30
CA SER A 366 -3.73 -20.26 -31.15
C SER A 366 -4.15 -20.65 -32.54
N ASP A 367 -4.82 -19.75 -33.25
CA ASP A 367 -5.21 -20.01 -34.64
C ASP A 367 -3.97 -20.31 -35.51
N GLY A 368 -4.07 -21.33 -36.36
CA GLY A 368 -3.00 -21.78 -37.25
C GLY A 368 -1.76 -22.40 -36.59
N LEU A 369 -1.73 -22.59 -35.26
CA LEU A 369 -0.58 -23.16 -34.53
C LEU A 369 -0.95 -24.47 -33.82
N GLN A 370 0.09 -25.25 -33.49
CA GLN A 370 -0.07 -26.48 -32.70
C GLN A 370 -0.49 -26.15 -31.26
N ASP A 371 -1.49 -26.88 -30.75
CA ASP A 371 -1.90 -26.83 -29.34
C ASP A 371 -0.73 -27.14 -28.40
N ILE A 372 -0.57 -26.32 -27.36
CA ILE A 372 0.40 -26.54 -26.30
C ILE A 372 -0.34 -27.05 -25.06
N LEU A 373 0.09 -28.22 -24.57
CA LEU A 373 -0.48 -28.86 -23.40
C LEU A 373 0.57 -28.94 -22.29
N LEU A 374 0.24 -28.32 -21.16
CA LEU A 374 1.04 -28.36 -19.94
C LEU A 374 0.27 -29.11 -18.86
N GLN A 375 0.95 -29.98 -18.12
CA GLN A 375 0.35 -30.74 -17.03
C GLN A 375 1.36 -30.96 -15.90
N ARG A 376 0.85 -31.09 -14.69
CA ARG A 376 1.59 -31.64 -13.56
C ARG A 376 0.72 -32.56 -12.71
N GLU A 377 1.39 -33.35 -11.89
CA GLU A 377 0.80 -34.02 -10.74
C GLU A 377 0.94 -33.13 -9.49
N THR A 378 0.29 -33.52 -8.41
CA THR A 378 0.35 -32.77 -7.15
C THR A 378 1.79 -32.70 -6.66
N GLN A 379 2.27 -31.48 -6.38
CA GLN A 379 3.66 -31.22 -5.95
C GLN A 379 4.76 -31.63 -6.94
N SER A 380 4.43 -31.91 -8.22
CA SER A 380 5.44 -32.21 -9.24
C SER A 380 5.84 -30.97 -10.04
N ALA A 381 6.99 -31.06 -10.71
CA ALA A 381 7.37 -30.12 -11.76
C ALA A 381 6.35 -30.16 -12.91
N TRP A 382 6.21 -29.03 -13.60
CA TRP A 382 5.38 -28.93 -14.79
C TRP A 382 6.04 -29.62 -15.97
N LYS A 383 5.22 -30.31 -16.76
CA LYS A 383 5.63 -30.96 -18.01
C LYS A 383 4.86 -30.36 -19.18
N VAL A 384 5.50 -30.26 -20.33
CA VAL A 384 4.89 -29.90 -21.61
C VAL A 384 4.85 -31.13 -22.51
N ARG A 385 3.76 -31.30 -23.27
CA ARG A 385 3.65 -32.37 -24.26
C ARG A 385 4.35 -31.95 -25.55
N ASN A 386 5.34 -32.73 -25.95
CA ASN A 386 5.98 -32.65 -27.25
C ASN A 386 5.59 -33.86 -28.13
N LEU A 387 6.23 -33.99 -29.31
CA LEU A 387 6.04 -35.12 -30.23
C LEU A 387 6.41 -36.46 -29.57
N ASP A 388 7.53 -36.51 -28.86
CA ASP A 388 8.09 -37.74 -28.26
C ASP A 388 7.54 -38.02 -26.83
N GLY A 389 6.54 -37.25 -26.38
CA GLY A 389 5.91 -37.41 -25.06
C GLY A 389 6.08 -36.21 -24.13
N TRP A 390 6.02 -36.47 -22.82
CA TRP A 390 6.04 -35.42 -21.79
C TRP A 390 7.46 -35.07 -21.37
N ARG A 391 7.82 -33.78 -21.46
CA ARG A 391 9.14 -33.26 -21.06
C ARG A 391 8.99 -32.18 -20.00
N PRO A 392 10.01 -31.93 -19.16
CA PRO A 392 10.00 -30.79 -18.24
C PRO A 392 9.72 -29.48 -18.97
N ALA A 393 8.79 -28.68 -18.45
CA ALA A 393 8.46 -27.37 -19.00
C ALA A 393 9.40 -26.29 -18.46
N ASN A 394 9.60 -25.23 -19.25
CA ASN A 394 10.33 -24.05 -18.84
C ASN A 394 9.59 -23.29 -17.73
N THR A 395 10.15 -23.28 -16.52
CA THR A 395 9.54 -22.63 -15.35
C THR A 395 9.34 -21.12 -15.54
N ASP A 396 10.31 -20.40 -16.13
CA ASP A 396 10.19 -18.95 -16.34
C ASP A 396 9.07 -18.61 -17.32
N THR A 397 8.93 -19.41 -18.37
CA THR A 397 7.88 -19.26 -19.39
C THR A 397 6.51 -19.54 -18.79
N LEU A 398 6.42 -20.56 -17.94
CA LEU A 398 5.22 -20.82 -17.16
C LEU A 398 4.86 -19.66 -16.23
N ILE A 399 5.83 -19.14 -15.47
CA ILE A 399 5.61 -17.99 -14.57
C ILE A 399 5.09 -16.80 -15.38
N ARG A 400 5.71 -16.47 -16.52
CA ARG A 400 5.24 -15.38 -17.39
C ARG A 400 3.81 -15.58 -17.87
N LEU A 401 3.42 -16.79 -18.26
CA LEU A 401 2.03 -17.10 -18.64
C LEU A 401 1.06 -16.90 -17.48
N ILE A 402 1.38 -17.45 -16.30
CA ILE A 402 0.50 -17.33 -15.12
C ILE A 402 0.38 -15.87 -14.69
N THR A 403 1.49 -15.12 -14.67
CA THR A 403 1.49 -13.67 -14.42
C THR A 403 0.62 -12.93 -15.44
N ALA A 404 0.76 -13.22 -16.74
CA ALA A 404 -0.07 -12.62 -17.77
C ALA A 404 -1.57 -12.85 -17.54
N ALA A 405 -1.96 -14.04 -17.08
CA ALA A 405 -3.37 -14.35 -16.82
C ALA A 405 -3.88 -13.75 -15.49
N THR A 406 -3.06 -13.71 -14.44
CA THR A 406 -3.53 -13.50 -13.05
C THR A 406 -3.11 -12.19 -12.40
N GLN A 407 -2.07 -11.54 -12.91
CA GLN A 407 -1.43 -10.38 -12.27
C GLN A 407 -1.36 -9.17 -13.18
N ASP A 408 -1.29 -9.37 -14.51
CA ASP A 408 -1.38 -8.27 -15.45
C ASP A 408 -2.74 -7.60 -15.34
N LYS A 409 -2.71 -6.28 -15.21
CA LYS A 409 -3.92 -5.47 -15.17
C LYS A 409 -4.46 -5.30 -16.58
N ILE A 410 -5.77 -5.41 -16.71
CA ILE A 410 -6.47 -4.98 -17.92
C ILE A 410 -6.21 -3.48 -18.13
N VAL A 411 -6.28 -3.06 -19.39
CA VAL A 411 -6.17 -1.65 -19.79
C VAL A 411 -7.48 -0.93 -19.49
N ASN A 412 -8.61 -1.53 -19.86
CA ASN A 412 -9.92 -0.94 -19.66
C ASN A 412 -11.02 -2.01 -19.56
N PHE A 413 -12.10 -1.68 -18.87
CA PHE A 413 -13.35 -2.44 -18.94
C PHE A 413 -14.15 -1.96 -20.14
N THR A 414 -14.35 -2.81 -21.15
CA THR A 414 -14.96 -2.41 -22.42
C THR A 414 -16.48 -2.48 -22.37
N THR A 415 -17.03 -3.57 -21.85
CA THR A 415 -18.46 -3.77 -21.64
C THR A 415 -18.69 -4.94 -20.70
N ASP A 416 -19.75 -4.90 -19.90
CA ASP A 416 -20.15 -6.00 -19.01
C ASP A 416 -21.31 -6.82 -19.57
N ALA A 417 -21.87 -6.41 -20.72
CA ALA A 417 -23.07 -7.01 -21.32
C ALA A 417 -22.93 -7.16 -22.84
N ALA A 418 -21.81 -7.68 -23.33
CA ALA A 418 -21.59 -7.85 -24.77
C ALA A 418 -22.56 -8.86 -25.38
N THR A 419 -23.31 -8.44 -26.40
CA THR A 419 -24.18 -9.31 -27.22
C THR A 419 -23.55 -9.70 -28.55
N ASP A 420 -22.61 -8.89 -29.06
CA ASP A 420 -21.86 -9.15 -30.29
C ASP A 420 -20.35 -9.16 -30.00
N LEU A 421 -19.69 -10.25 -30.40
CA LEU A 421 -18.27 -10.50 -30.14
C LEU A 421 -17.37 -10.14 -31.34
N SER A 422 -17.94 -9.97 -32.54
CA SER A 422 -17.20 -9.72 -33.78
C SER A 422 -16.38 -8.42 -33.76
N PRO A 423 -16.85 -7.28 -33.21
CA PRO A 423 -16.06 -6.04 -33.14
C PRO A 423 -14.74 -6.20 -32.37
N TYR A 424 -14.68 -7.20 -31.49
CA TYR A 424 -13.56 -7.49 -30.59
C TYR A 424 -12.68 -8.64 -31.09
N GLY A 425 -13.06 -9.30 -32.20
CA GLY A 425 -12.41 -10.52 -32.69
C GLY A 425 -12.50 -11.69 -31.71
N LEU A 426 -13.56 -11.73 -30.90
CA LEU A 426 -13.80 -12.77 -29.88
C LEU A 426 -14.82 -13.83 -30.35
N ASP A 427 -15.45 -13.62 -31.49
CA ASP A 427 -16.21 -14.62 -32.26
C ASP A 427 -15.27 -15.66 -32.90
N GLN A 428 -14.09 -15.21 -33.33
CA GLN A 428 -12.96 -16.04 -33.76
C GLN A 428 -11.69 -15.65 -32.98
N PRO A 429 -11.57 -16.11 -31.72
CA PRO A 429 -10.44 -15.73 -30.87
C PRO A 429 -9.09 -16.11 -31.48
N LEU A 430 -8.13 -15.19 -31.42
CA LEU A 430 -6.75 -15.47 -31.83
C LEU A 430 -6.07 -16.47 -30.89
N LEU A 431 -6.52 -16.52 -29.63
CA LEU A 431 -5.92 -17.34 -28.58
C LEU A 431 -6.97 -17.76 -27.53
N LEU A 432 -6.93 -19.04 -27.17
CA LEU A 432 -7.68 -19.62 -26.05
C LEU A 432 -6.69 -20.16 -25.00
N LEU A 433 -6.82 -19.69 -23.78
CA LEU A 433 -6.08 -20.17 -22.61
C LEU A 433 -7.04 -20.90 -21.68
N ARG A 434 -6.89 -22.21 -21.55
CA ARG A 434 -7.72 -23.01 -20.65
C ARG A 434 -6.90 -23.50 -19.47
N PHE A 435 -7.36 -23.14 -18.28
CA PHE A 435 -6.80 -23.53 -16.98
C PHE A 435 -7.74 -24.55 -16.33
N LYS A 436 -7.20 -25.71 -15.93
CA LYS A 436 -7.94 -26.73 -15.17
C LYS A 436 -7.24 -26.98 -13.84
N SER A 437 -8.00 -27.02 -12.76
CA SER A 437 -7.50 -27.32 -11.41
C SER A 437 -7.68 -28.79 -11.02
N PHE A 438 -7.04 -29.20 -9.92
CA PHE A 438 -7.18 -30.53 -9.33
C PHE A 438 -8.60 -30.79 -8.80
N ASN A 439 -9.34 -29.76 -8.38
CA ASN A 439 -10.73 -29.86 -7.92
C ASN A 439 -11.77 -29.87 -9.08
N GLY A 440 -11.32 -29.90 -10.33
CA GLY A 440 -12.19 -29.97 -11.51
C GLY A 440 -12.69 -28.64 -12.07
N GLN A 441 -12.44 -27.51 -11.38
CA GLN A 441 -12.75 -26.18 -11.91
C GLN A 441 -11.98 -25.92 -13.21
N THR A 442 -12.67 -25.31 -14.18
CA THR A 442 -12.10 -24.95 -15.48
C THR A 442 -12.44 -23.50 -15.79
N ILE A 443 -11.43 -22.73 -16.21
CA ILE A 443 -11.60 -21.37 -16.71
C ILE A 443 -10.95 -21.30 -18.09
N THR A 444 -11.66 -20.73 -19.07
CA THR A 444 -11.10 -20.46 -20.40
C THR A 444 -11.14 -18.97 -20.69
N ILE A 445 -9.98 -18.37 -20.94
CA ILE A 445 -9.83 -16.99 -21.40
C ILE A 445 -9.71 -17.02 -22.92
N ALA A 446 -10.58 -16.28 -23.61
CA ALA A 446 -10.44 -15.97 -25.02
C ALA A 446 -9.79 -14.60 -25.17
N ILE A 447 -8.84 -14.50 -26.10
CA ILE A 447 -8.21 -13.25 -26.50
C ILE A 447 -8.49 -13.06 -28.00
N GLY A 448 -8.90 -11.85 -28.36
CA GLY A 448 -9.28 -11.44 -29.70
C GLY A 448 -8.57 -10.15 -30.10
N ARG A 449 -8.52 -9.90 -31.42
CA ARG A 449 -7.95 -8.67 -31.98
C ARG A 449 -9.07 -7.93 -32.68
N GLY A 450 -9.38 -6.73 -32.18
CA GLY A 450 -10.47 -5.93 -32.74
C GLY A 450 -10.21 -5.47 -34.16
N ALA A 451 -11.25 -4.94 -34.78
CA ALA A 451 -11.15 -4.32 -36.10
C ALA A 451 -10.15 -3.14 -36.09
N GLN A 452 -9.45 -2.96 -37.21
CA GLN A 452 -8.53 -1.84 -37.38
C GLN A 452 -9.34 -0.55 -37.54
N LYS A 453 -9.16 0.40 -36.62
CA LYS A 453 -9.68 1.76 -36.75
C LYS A 453 -8.60 2.63 -37.41
N GLN A 454 -8.99 3.55 -38.29
CA GLN A 454 -8.05 4.40 -39.04
C GLN A 454 -7.16 5.27 -38.14
N GLU A 455 -7.61 5.59 -36.93
CA GLU A 455 -6.88 6.42 -35.95
C GLU A 455 -5.87 5.64 -35.10
N ASP A 456 -5.97 4.32 -35.01
CA ASP A 456 -5.09 3.49 -34.18
C ASP A 456 -3.97 2.86 -35.03
N GLN A 457 -2.71 3.20 -34.72
CA GLN A 457 -1.54 2.58 -35.38
C GLN A 457 -1.47 1.06 -35.15
N ASN A 458 -2.03 0.56 -34.04
CA ASN A 458 -2.07 -0.85 -33.68
C ASN A 458 -3.50 -1.27 -33.28
N ARG A 459 -3.94 -2.44 -33.76
CA ARG A 459 -5.24 -2.99 -33.37
C ARG A 459 -5.26 -3.31 -31.87
N LYS A 460 -6.33 -2.90 -31.18
CA LYS A 460 -6.57 -3.22 -29.78
C LYS A 460 -6.79 -4.72 -29.57
N LEU A 461 -6.38 -5.19 -28.40
CA LEU A 461 -6.59 -6.57 -27.96
C LEU A 461 -7.69 -6.61 -26.91
N TYR A 462 -8.58 -7.58 -27.05
CA TYR A 462 -9.68 -7.79 -26.13
C TYR A 462 -9.60 -9.18 -25.52
N ALA A 463 -10.09 -9.34 -24.30
CA ALA A 463 -10.18 -10.62 -23.62
C ALA A 463 -11.53 -10.80 -22.95
N ARG A 464 -11.96 -12.06 -22.82
CA ARG A 464 -13.13 -12.46 -22.03
C ARG A 464 -12.96 -13.85 -21.41
N ILE A 465 -13.73 -14.15 -20.38
CA ILE A 465 -13.93 -15.53 -19.92
C ILE A 465 -15.10 -16.14 -20.71
N LEU A 466 -14.95 -17.38 -21.20
CA LEU A 466 -15.86 -17.99 -22.20
C LEU A 466 -17.34 -18.10 -21.79
N ASP A 467 -17.67 -17.95 -20.52
CA ASP A 467 -19.05 -18.06 -20.01
C ASP A 467 -19.51 -16.77 -19.30
N ARG A 468 -18.85 -15.64 -19.58
CA ARG A 468 -19.19 -14.33 -19.00
C ARG A 468 -19.37 -13.27 -20.08
N PRO A 469 -20.39 -12.42 -20.01
CA PRO A 469 -20.68 -11.42 -21.05
C PRO A 469 -19.68 -10.25 -21.10
N ASN A 470 -18.75 -10.20 -20.16
CA ASN A 470 -17.85 -9.08 -20.00
C ASN A 470 -16.63 -9.17 -20.93
N ILE A 471 -16.21 -8.01 -21.42
CA ILE A 471 -15.07 -7.84 -22.32
C ILE A 471 -14.14 -6.78 -21.72
N TRP A 472 -12.86 -7.11 -21.73
CA TRP A 472 -11.78 -6.23 -21.29
C TRP A 472 -10.84 -5.90 -22.43
N GLU A 473 -10.26 -4.71 -22.40
CA GLU A 473 -9.09 -4.37 -23.21
C GLU A 473 -7.82 -4.84 -22.47
N ILE A 474 -6.91 -5.51 -23.18
CA ILE A 474 -5.62 -5.95 -22.62
C ILE A 474 -4.46 -5.34 -23.41
N SER A 475 -3.29 -5.31 -22.79
CA SER A 475 -2.11 -4.72 -23.42
C SER A 475 -1.39 -5.73 -24.34
N ASN A 476 -0.62 -5.21 -25.32
CA ASN A 476 0.22 -6.06 -26.17
C ASN A 476 1.33 -6.75 -25.37
N GLU A 477 1.79 -6.15 -24.27
CA GLU A 477 2.77 -6.73 -23.35
C GLU A 477 2.22 -7.98 -22.67
N THR A 478 0.93 -7.98 -22.28
CA THR A 478 0.26 -9.16 -21.72
C THR A 478 0.24 -10.31 -22.71
N LEU A 479 -0.14 -10.06 -23.97
CA LEU A 479 -0.07 -11.08 -25.02
C LEU A 479 1.36 -11.56 -25.29
N GLY A 480 2.34 -10.63 -25.29
CA GLY A 480 3.75 -10.93 -25.55
C GLY A 480 4.43 -11.84 -24.50
N LYS A 481 3.85 -11.97 -23.30
CA LYS A 481 4.32 -12.90 -22.26
C LYS A 481 3.93 -14.36 -22.54
N ILE A 482 2.98 -14.59 -23.44
CA ILE A 482 2.41 -15.91 -23.73
C ILE A 482 3.24 -16.58 -24.83
N ALA A 483 3.85 -17.71 -24.49
CA ALA A 483 4.58 -18.53 -25.46
C ALA A 483 3.60 -19.36 -26.31
N LEU A 484 3.52 -19.03 -27.61
CA LEU A 484 2.61 -19.63 -28.58
C LEU A 484 3.22 -20.81 -29.35
N HIS A 485 4.52 -21.07 -29.19
CA HIS A 485 5.21 -22.14 -29.90
C HIS A 485 5.80 -23.20 -28.96
N PRO A 486 5.74 -24.50 -29.31
CA PRO A 486 6.27 -25.58 -28.48
C PRO A 486 7.73 -25.40 -28.06
N TRP A 487 8.61 -24.93 -28.96
CA TRP A 487 10.03 -24.75 -28.66
C TRP A 487 10.31 -23.71 -27.57
N GLN A 488 9.39 -22.75 -27.34
CA GLN A 488 9.53 -21.76 -26.27
C GLN A 488 9.34 -22.36 -24.88
N TRP A 489 8.70 -23.52 -24.78
CA TRP A 489 8.44 -24.23 -23.52
C TRP A 489 9.57 -25.18 -23.10
N ARG A 490 10.63 -25.28 -23.91
CA ARG A 490 11.83 -26.06 -23.60
C ARG A 490 12.59 -25.45 -22.42
N THR A 491 13.11 -26.30 -21.54
CA THR A 491 14.01 -25.87 -20.46
C THR A 491 15.16 -25.02 -20.99
N SER A 492 15.72 -24.14 -20.15
CA SER A 492 16.89 -23.33 -20.53
C SER A 492 18.12 -24.19 -20.85
N HIS A 493 18.26 -25.39 -20.29
CA HIS A 493 19.33 -26.31 -20.66
C HIS A 493 19.28 -26.67 -22.15
N ALA A 494 20.36 -26.37 -22.87
CA ALA A 494 20.47 -26.57 -24.32
C ALA A 494 20.57 -28.06 -24.69
N TRP A 495 21.23 -28.83 -23.84
CA TRP A 495 21.31 -30.29 -23.83
C TRP A 495 21.54 -30.78 -22.38
N HIS A 496 21.41 -32.09 -22.15
CA HIS A 496 21.83 -32.72 -20.90
C HIS A 496 22.84 -33.82 -21.25
N ILE A 497 24.08 -33.66 -20.79
CA ILE A 497 25.18 -34.60 -21.03
C ILE A 497 25.89 -34.83 -19.69
N PRO A 498 25.91 -36.06 -19.15
CA PRO A 498 26.70 -36.37 -17.96
C PRO A 498 28.20 -36.28 -18.26
N ASP A 499 28.96 -35.61 -17.39
CA ASP A 499 30.41 -35.45 -17.54
C ASP A 499 31.15 -36.80 -17.68
N VAL A 500 30.63 -37.85 -17.01
CA VAL A 500 31.20 -39.20 -17.00
C VAL A 500 31.09 -39.93 -18.35
N ASP A 501 30.14 -39.52 -19.19
CA ASP A 501 29.87 -40.11 -20.49
C ASP A 501 30.71 -39.45 -21.59
N ILE A 502 31.31 -38.29 -21.31
CA ILE A 502 32.13 -37.55 -22.26
C ILE A 502 33.50 -38.22 -22.38
N LYS A 503 33.85 -38.65 -23.59
CA LYS A 503 35.15 -39.28 -23.89
C LYS A 503 36.10 -38.36 -24.62
N LYS A 504 35.57 -37.54 -25.53
CA LYS A 504 36.35 -36.65 -26.39
C LYS A 504 35.61 -35.36 -26.69
N ILE A 505 36.32 -34.24 -26.68
CA ILE A 505 35.83 -32.94 -27.12
C ILE A 505 36.73 -32.42 -28.24
N ILE A 506 36.14 -31.98 -29.35
CA ILE A 506 36.86 -31.38 -30.48
C ILE A 506 36.34 -29.96 -30.66
N ILE A 507 37.23 -28.99 -30.56
CA ILE A 507 36.92 -27.56 -30.67
C ILE A 507 37.56 -27.04 -31.96
N HIS A 508 36.73 -26.50 -32.85
CA HIS A 508 37.16 -25.81 -34.04
C HIS A 508 36.65 -24.36 -33.99
N ARG A 509 37.58 -23.41 -33.90
CA ARG A 509 37.29 -21.98 -33.97
C ARG A 509 37.88 -21.41 -35.26
N LYS A 510 37.17 -20.48 -35.88
CA LYS A 510 37.57 -19.88 -37.16
C LYS A 510 38.93 -19.18 -37.04
N LYS A 511 39.89 -19.55 -37.90
CA LYS A 511 41.28 -19.05 -37.91
C LYS A 511 42.14 -19.49 -36.71
N GLU A 512 41.70 -20.48 -35.94
CA GLU A 512 42.50 -21.10 -34.86
C GLU A 512 42.80 -22.57 -35.21
N PRO A 513 43.92 -23.14 -34.70
CA PRO A 513 44.18 -24.57 -34.84
C PRO A 513 43.11 -25.40 -34.11
N VAL A 514 42.74 -26.56 -34.67
CA VAL A 514 41.80 -27.49 -34.03
C VAL A 514 42.39 -28.00 -32.72
N VAL A 515 41.58 -27.97 -31.67
CA VAL A 515 41.93 -28.49 -30.35
C VAL A 515 41.12 -29.76 -30.10
N GLU A 516 41.81 -30.85 -29.76
CA GLU A 516 41.20 -32.09 -29.30
C GLU A 516 41.53 -32.31 -27.84
N LEU A 517 40.52 -32.58 -27.02
CA LEU A 517 40.66 -32.96 -25.62
C LEU A 517 40.12 -34.38 -25.46
N THR A 518 40.88 -35.25 -24.80
CA THR A 518 40.41 -36.57 -24.37
C THR A 518 40.32 -36.55 -22.85
N TYR A 519 39.15 -36.92 -22.32
CA TYR A 519 38.88 -36.93 -20.88
C TYR A 519 38.61 -38.34 -20.40
N ASN A 520 39.35 -38.78 -19.38
CA ASN A 520 39.06 -39.99 -18.64
C ASN A 520 38.46 -39.61 -17.28
N SER A 521 37.14 -39.75 -17.16
CA SER A 521 36.38 -39.44 -15.95
C SER A 521 36.73 -40.32 -14.74
N PHE A 522 37.26 -41.53 -14.95
CA PHE A 522 37.60 -42.44 -13.86
C PHE A 522 38.93 -42.08 -13.19
N SER A 523 39.92 -41.65 -13.98
CA SER A 523 41.24 -41.26 -13.49
C SER A 523 41.40 -39.75 -13.36
N ASP A 524 40.37 -38.98 -13.70
CA ASP A 524 40.40 -37.51 -13.84
C ASP A 524 41.58 -37.01 -14.70
N ALA A 525 41.93 -37.78 -15.74
CA ALA A 525 43.08 -37.50 -16.59
C ALA A 525 42.66 -36.82 -17.88
N TRP A 526 43.45 -35.83 -18.30
CA TRP A 526 43.26 -35.06 -19.52
C TRP A 526 44.46 -35.22 -20.45
N THR A 527 44.19 -35.42 -21.73
CA THR A 527 45.20 -35.30 -22.80
C THR A 527 44.68 -34.36 -23.88
N SER A 528 45.59 -33.70 -24.60
CA SER A 528 45.22 -32.76 -25.65
C SER A 528 46.11 -32.84 -26.88
N LYS A 529 45.51 -32.51 -28.03
CA LYS A 529 46.21 -32.26 -29.29
C LYS A 529 45.80 -30.90 -29.86
N THR A 530 46.76 -30.16 -30.40
CA THR A 530 46.52 -28.87 -31.07
C THR A 530 47.09 -28.93 -32.48
N GLY A 531 46.26 -28.72 -33.51
CA GLY A 531 46.69 -28.87 -34.91
C GLY A 531 47.19 -30.30 -35.24
N GLY A 532 46.71 -31.30 -34.50
CA GLY A 532 47.13 -32.70 -34.64
C GLY A 532 48.39 -33.09 -33.86
N GLN A 533 49.11 -32.14 -33.27
CA GLN A 533 50.30 -32.39 -32.45
C GLN A 533 49.96 -32.49 -30.97
N GLU A 534 50.65 -33.37 -30.23
CA GLU A 534 50.50 -33.50 -28.76
C GLU A 534 50.75 -32.17 -28.06
N SER A 535 49.82 -31.77 -27.20
CA SER A 535 49.87 -30.51 -26.44
C SER A 535 49.57 -30.69 -24.96
N SER A 536 49.47 -31.93 -24.49
CA SER A 536 49.07 -32.30 -23.12
C SER A 536 49.91 -31.63 -22.02
N THR A 537 51.19 -31.34 -22.27
CA THR A 537 52.09 -30.67 -21.29
C THR A 537 51.82 -29.18 -21.10
N ARG A 538 51.15 -28.53 -22.07
CA ARG A 538 50.76 -27.11 -22.02
C ARG A 538 49.30 -26.92 -21.65
N LEU A 539 48.55 -28.01 -21.46
CA LEU A 539 47.14 -27.95 -21.10
C LEU A 539 46.99 -27.52 -19.64
N ASN A 540 46.28 -26.43 -19.40
CA ASN A 540 45.82 -26.11 -18.05
C ASN A 540 44.57 -26.96 -17.75
N THR A 541 44.73 -27.97 -16.89
CA THR A 541 43.67 -28.94 -16.55
C THR A 541 42.52 -28.30 -15.76
N ASP A 542 42.77 -27.29 -14.94
CA ASP A 542 41.71 -26.57 -14.21
C ASP A 542 40.80 -25.78 -15.17
N ARG A 543 41.39 -25.14 -16.18
CA ARG A 543 40.63 -24.46 -17.23
C ARG A 543 39.87 -25.45 -18.12
N ALA A 544 40.43 -26.63 -18.39
CA ALA A 544 39.73 -27.69 -19.11
C ALA A 544 38.50 -28.21 -18.33
N LYS A 545 38.65 -28.42 -17.01
CA LYS A 545 37.54 -28.77 -16.11
C LYS A 545 36.47 -27.68 -16.06
N LEU A 546 36.88 -26.41 -15.97
CA LEU A 546 35.96 -25.29 -16.02
C LEU A 546 35.20 -25.27 -17.35
N PHE A 547 35.89 -25.42 -18.48
CA PHE A 547 35.28 -25.48 -19.81
C PHE A 547 34.27 -26.63 -19.91
N LEU A 548 34.62 -27.83 -19.43
CA LEU A 548 33.73 -28.99 -19.40
C LEU A 548 32.44 -28.67 -18.63
N LYS A 549 32.57 -28.13 -17.41
CA LYS A 549 31.43 -27.73 -16.58
C LYS A 549 30.51 -26.75 -17.31
N GLN A 550 31.08 -25.75 -18.00
CA GLN A 550 30.28 -24.77 -18.76
C GLN A 550 29.59 -25.40 -19.97
N LEU A 551 30.23 -26.38 -20.61
CA LEU A 551 29.69 -27.10 -21.75
C LEU A 551 28.53 -28.01 -21.34
N THR A 552 28.62 -28.69 -20.21
CA THR A 552 27.56 -29.59 -19.73
C THR A 552 26.41 -28.86 -19.04
N SER A 553 26.67 -27.67 -18.46
CA SER A 553 25.63 -26.78 -17.94
C SER A 553 25.16 -25.72 -18.94
N LEU A 554 25.24 -25.98 -20.24
CA LEU A 554 24.97 -24.98 -21.28
C LEU A 554 23.51 -24.50 -21.26
N GLN A 555 23.29 -23.20 -21.08
CA GLN A 555 21.96 -22.59 -21.04
C GLN A 555 21.70 -21.71 -22.26
N ALA A 556 20.58 -21.98 -22.93
CA ALA A 556 19.98 -21.10 -23.93
C ALA A 556 19.31 -19.91 -23.23
N SER A 557 19.63 -18.68 -23.67
CA SER A 557 18.92 -17.49 -23.21
C SER A 557 17.52 -17.38 -23.85
N ARG A 558 17.38 -17.89 -25.08
CA ARG A 558 16.10 -17.93 -25.79
C ARG A 558 16.10 -19.01 -26.86
N TRP A 559 15.05 -19.84 -26.89
CA TRP A 559 14.78 -20.76 -27.99
C TRP A 559 14.15 -20.03 -29.18
N ILE A 560 14.61 -20.36 -30.38
CA ILE A 560 14.17 -19.79 -31.65
C ILE A 560 13.66 -20.92 -32.56
N GLY A 561 12.60 -20.62 -33.32
CA GLY A 561 11.97 -21.59 -34.21
C GLY A 561 12.90 -22.10 -35.34
N PRO A 562 12.60 -23.28 -35.89
CA PRO A 562 13.40 -23.95 -36.92
C PRO A 562 13.50 -23.17 -38.24
N MET A 563 12.55 -22.27 -38.51
CA MET A 563 12.46 -21.51 -39.77
C MET A 563 13.01 -20.08 -39.66
N HIS A 564 13.78 -19.77 -38.60
CA HIS A 564 14.31 -18.43 -38.41
C HIS A 564 15.47 -18.14 -39.37
N ARG A 565 15.17 -17.42 -40.45
CA ARG A 565 16.10 -17.08 -41.56
C ARG A 565 17.49 -16.60 -41.10
N GLY A 566 17.55 -15.70 -40.11
CA GLY A 566 18.82 -15.16 -39.59
C GLY A 566 19.72 -16.23 -38.97
N ALA A 567 19.18 -17.03 -38.04
CA ALA A 567 19.86 -18.16 -37.42
C ALA A 567 20.26 -19.24 -38.44
N MET A 568 19.37 -19.58 -39.38
CA MET A 568 19.67 -20.54 -40.45
C MET A 568 20.90 -20.09 -41.26
N LYS A 569 20.86 -18.86 -41.78
CA LYS A 569 21.96 -18.27 -42.57
C LYS A 569 23.27 -18.16 -41.78
N ALA A 570 23.19 -17.80 -40.49
CA ALA A 570 24.38 -17.67 -39.65
C ALA A 570 25.06 -19.04 -39.41
N ILE A 571 24.28 -20.08 -39.14
CA ILE A 571 24.79 -21.41 -38.79
C ILE A 571 25.37 -22.18 -40.00
N GLU A 572 25.09 -21.76 -41.24
CA GLU A 572 25.74 -22.29 -42.45
C GLU A 572 27.27 -22.08 -42.44
N SER A 573 27.76 -21.00 -41.81
CA SER A 573 29.18 -20.71 -41.65
C SER A 573 29.51 -20.40 -40.18
N PRO A 574 29.57 -21.43 -39.31
CA PRO A 574 29.75 -21.22 -37.88
C PRO A 574 31.16 -20.70 -37.57
N ASP A 575 31.25 -19.81 -36.57
CA ASP A 575 32.52 -19.30 -36.07
C ASP A 575 33.19 -20.26 -35.10
N THR A 576 32.38 -21.07 -34.41
CA THR A 576 32.83 -22.08 -33.47
C THR A 576 32.00 -23.35 -33.64
N VAL A 577 32.68 -24.48 -33.71
CA VAL A 577 32.08 -25.81 -33.74
C VAL A 577 32.73 -26.64 -32.63
N ILE A 578 31.92 -27.09 -31.69
CA ILE A 578 32.35 -27.97 -30.58
C ILE A 578 31.64 -29.32 -30.76
N LYS A 579 32.41 -30.38 -30.97
CA LYS A 579 31.91 -31.75 -31.02
C LYS A 579 32.20 -32.45 -29.70
N VAL A 580 31.18 -33.03 -29.09
CA VAL A 580 31.26 -33.79 -27.85
C VAL A 580 30.92 -35.24 -28.17
N HIS A 581 31.89 -36.13 -27.98
CA HIS A 581 31.71 -37.57 -28.13
C HIS A 581 31.22 -38.11 -26.79
N VAL A 582 29.96 -38.55 -26.78
CA VAL A 582 29.26 -39.04 -25.61
C VAL A 582 29.05 -40.55 -25.78
N GLN A 583 29.52 -41.33 -24.82
CA GLN A 583 29.23 -42.76 -24.77
C GLN A 583 27.81 -42.95 -24.23
N GLU A 584 26.91 -43.52 -25.03
CA GLU A 584 25.60 -43.96 -24.52
C GLU A 584 25.73 -45.36 -23.91
N PHE A 585 24.85 -45.65 -22.95
CA PHE A 585 24.71 -46.95 -22.31
C PHE A 585 23.29 -47.47 -22.50
N ASN A 586 23.17 -48.79 -22.59
CA ASN A 586 21.89 -49.47 -22.55
C ASN A 586 21.32 -49.47 -21.12
N ASP A 587 20.05 -49.83 -20.98
CA ASP A 587 19.36 -49.85 -19.68
C ASP A 587 19.98 -50.88 -18.70
N ASP A 588 20.75 -51.85 -19.21
CA ASP A 588 21.53 -52.84 -18.45
C ASP A 588 22.95 -52.36 -18.06
N GLY A 589 23.32 -51.13 -18.43
CA GLY A 589 24.64 -50.54 -18.16
C GLY A 589 25.74 -50.92 -19.15
N THR A 590 25.43 -51.69 -20.20
CA THR A 590 26.41 -52.01 -21.25
C THR A 590 26.63 -50.83 -22.19
N ALA A 591 27.85 -50.68 -22.71
CA ALA A 591 28.16 -49.62 -23.67
C ALA A 591 27.36 -49.83 -24.97
N HIS A 592 26.59 -48.81 -25.36
CA HIS A 592 25.88 -48.76 -26.63
C HIS A 592 26.76 -48.05 -27.68
N ALA A 593 26.19 -47.11 -28.43
CA ALA A 593 26.90 -46.31 -29.42
C ALA A 593 27.54 -45.05 -28.81
N THR A 594 28.63 -44.57 -29.41
CA THR A 594 29.09 -43.21 -29.20
C THR A 594 28.28 -42.25 -30.08
N VAL A 595 27.62 -41.28 -29.47
CA VAL A 595 26.90 -40.20 -30.16
C VAL A 595 27.76 -38.94 -30.14
N VAL A 596 27.91 -38.32 -31.31
CA VAL A 596 28.62 -37.04 -31.44
C VAL A 596 27.61 -35.91 -31.43
N LYS A 597 27.55 -35.15 -30.33
CA LYS A 597 26.76 -33.93 -30.23
C LYS A 597 27.59 -32.73 -30.70
N THR A 598 27.14 -32.05 -31.74
CA THR A 598 27.84 -30.94 -32.40
C THR A 598 27.13 -29.63 -32.09
N LEU A 599 27.73 -28.81 -31.24
CA LEU A 599 27.33 -27.43 -31.00
C LEU A 599 27.97 -26.51 -32.04
N LYS A 600 27.15 -25.86 -32.85
CA LYS A 600 27.54 -24.83 -33.82
C LYS A 600 27.15 -23.48 -33.25
N ILE A 601 28.07 -22.52 -33.27
CA ILE A 601 27.85 -21.15 -32.81
C ILE A 601 28.25 -20.19 -33.92
N SER A 602 27.41 -19.21 -34.19
CA SER A 602 27.67 -18.11 -35.12
C SER A 602 27.15 -16.80 -34.53
N HIS A 603 27.80 -15.68 -34.87
CA HIS A 603 27.37 -14.36 -34.44
C HIS A 603 26.93 -13.48 -35.61
N THR A 604 26.00 -12.55 -35.34
CA THR A 604 25.67 -11.50 -36.31
C THR A 604 26.83 -10.52 -36.48
N SER A 605 26.90 -9.82 -37.62
CA SER A 605 27.83 -8.71 -37.81
C SER A 605 27.76 -7.74 -36.61
N GLY A 606 28.91 -7.46 -35.99
CA GLY A 606 28.99 -6.66 -34.75
C GLY A 606 28.84 -7.46 -33.44
N ARG A 607 28.74 -8.80 -33.47
CA ARG A 607 28.70 -9.70 -32.29
C ARG A 607 27.54 -9.46 -31.30
N LEU A 608 26.44 -8.89 -31.79
CA LEU A 608 25.28 -8.55 -30.96
C LEU A 608 24.42 -9.77 -30.57
N ILE A 609 24.28 -10.76 -31.47
CA ILE A 609 23.49 -11.96 -31.23
C ILE A 609 24.34 -13.18 -31.54
N ASN A 610 24.36 -14.15 -30.61
CA ASN A 610 25.06 -15.42 -30.76
C ASN A 610 24.04 -16.53 -31.00
N PHE A 611 23.84 -16.88 -32.26
CA PHE A 611 23.01 -18.03 -32.63
C PHE A 611 23.76 -19.32 -32.39
N ALA A 612 23.04 -20.32 -31.90
CA ALA A 612 23.56 -21.65 -31.69
C ALA A 612 22.57 -22.72 -32.16
N LYS A 613 23.12 -23.87 -32.53
CA LYS A 613 22.38 -25.08 -32.87
C LYS A 613 23.15 -26.30 -32.37
N ILE A 614 22.43 -27.32 -31.94
CA ILE A 614 22.98 -28.63 -31.59
C ILE A 614 22.45 -29.65 -32.61
N ASP A 615 23.35 -30.41 -33.21
CA ASP A 615 23.03 -31.56 -34.07
C ASP A 615 23.67 -32.82 -33.45
N SER A 616 23.04 -34.00 -33.52
CA SER A 616 23.68 -35.26 -33.10
C SER A 616 23.89 -36.23 -34.27
N SER A 617 24.95 -37.05 -34.19
CA SER A 617 25.20 -38.13 -35.16
C SER A 617 25.77 -39.38 -34.47
N PRO A 618 25.15 -40.58 -34.63
CA PRO A 618 23.82 -40.78 -35.23
C PRO A 618 22.73 -40.04 -34.45
N VAL A 619 21.52 -39.91 -35.02
CA VAL A 619 20.40 -39.23 -34.35
C VAL A 619 20.14 -39.93 -33.01
N GLY A 620 20.36 -39.21 -31.92
CA GLY A 620 20.23 -39.77 -30.57
C GLY A 620 18.77 -40.00 -30.18
N ARG A 621 18.55 -40.47 -28.95
CA ARG A 621 17.18 -40.68 -28.41
C ARG A 621 16.37 -39.38 -28.20
N ASP A 622 16.97 -38.21 -28.41
CA ASP A 622 16.36 -36.89 -28.13
C ASP A 622 16.25 -36.03 -29.40
N ARG A 623 15.18 -36.26 -30.18
CA ARG A 623 15.00 -35.66 -31.52
C ARG A 623 14.56 -34.20 -31.49
N ASP A 624 13.83 -33.81 -30.44
CA ASP A 624 13.30 -32.44 -30.31
C ASP A 624 14.42 -31.39 -30.20
N HIS A 625 15.62 -31.78 -29.75
CA HIS A 625 16.72 -30.84 -29.56
C HIS A 625 17.31 -30.28 -30.87
N GLU A 626 17.15 -31.02 -31.98
CA GLU A 626 17.98 -30.84 -33.18
C GLU A 626 17.36 -29.93 -34.24
N ALA A 627 16.07 -29.65 -34.16
CA ALA A 627 15.38 -28.81 -35.15
C ALA A 627 15.42 -27.31 -34.81
N SER A 628 15.54 -26.94 -33.53
CA SER A 628 15.42 -25.55 -33.08
C SER A 628 16.78 -24.86 -32.94
N TYR A 629 16.80 -23.56 -33.19
CA TYR A 629 17.95 -22.70 -32.92
C TYR A 629 17.79 -22.09 -31.52
N PHE A 630 18.87 -21.56 -30.96
CA PHE A 630 18.81 -20.81 -29.71
C PHE A 630 19.84 -19.68 -29.67
N ILE A 631 19.65 -18.77 -28.73
CA ILE A 631 20.59 -17.69 -28.44
C ILE A 631 21.42 -18.06 -27.22
N LEU A 632 22.72 -17.76 -27.28
CA LEU A 632 23.62 -17.80 -26.14
C LEU A 632 23.89 -16.38 -25.63
N SER A 633 23.97 -16.22 -24.31
CA SER A 633 24.36 -14.94 -23.72
C SER A 633 25.84 -14.64 -24.00
N PRO A 634 26.25 -13.36 -24.06
CA PRO A 634 27.67 -13.00 -24.19
C PRO A 634 28.55 -13.62 -23.10
N GLU A 635 28.02 -13.75 -21.88
CA GLU A 635 28.71 -14.40 -20.77
C GLU A 635 29.01 -15.88 -21.05
N VAL A 636 28.03 -16.62 -21.58
CA VAL A 636 28.23 -18.04 -21.98
C VAL A 636 29.28 -18.14 -23.08
N ILE A 637 29.26 -17.23 -24.06
CA ILE A 637 30.27 -17.21 -25.14
C ILE A 637 31.67 -16.96 -24.60
N THR A 638 31.84 -15.99 -23.68
CA THR A 638 33.13 -15.72 -23.04
C THR A 638 33.64 -16.95 -22.29
N LYS A 639 32.76 -17.63 -21.54
CA LYS A 639 33.10 -18.85 -20.79
C LYS A 639 33.49 -20.02 -21.71
N LEU A 640 32.86 -20.16 -22.87
CA LEU A 640 33.23 -21.15 -23.89
C LEU A 640 34.52 -20.80 -24.66
N ASN A 641 34.98 -19.55 -24.58
CA ASN A 641 36.20 -19.06 -25.21
C ASN A 641 37.41 -18.95 -24.27
N VAL A 642 37.38 -19.65 -23.13
CA VAL A 642 38.53 -19.72 -22.22
C VAL A 642 39.78 -20.26 -22.96
N ASN A 643 40.94 -19.64 -22.69
CA ASN A 643 42.21 -20.15 -23.18
C ASN A 643 42.63 -21.38 -22.37
N LEU A 644 42.63 -22.54 -23.01
CA LEU A 644 42.92 -23.84 -22.39
C LEU A 644 44.42 -24.09 -22.14
N PHE A 645 45.29 -23.31 -22.77
CA PHE A 645 46.73 -23.57 -22.77
C PHE A 645 47.50 -22.44 -22.06
N GLU A 646 48.66 -22.79 -21.51
CA GLU A 646 49.62 -21.88 -20.91
C GLU A 646 50.98 -21.94 -21.61
#